data_AF-A0A2D9C4J7-F1
#
_entry.id   AF-A0A2D9C4J7-F1
#
_cell.length_a   1.000
_cell.length_b   1.000
_cell.length_c   1.000
_cell.angle_alpha   90.00
_cell.angle_beta   90.00
_cell.angle_gamma   90.00
#
_symmetry.space_group_name_H-M   'P 1'
#
loop_
_entity.id
_entity.type
_entity.pdbx_description
1 polymer ?
#
loop_
_entity_poly.entity_id
_entity_poly.type
_entity_poly.pdbx_seq_one_letter_code
_entity_poly.pdbx_strand_id
1 'polypeptide(L)'
;MAIPNFNSYKKVYTTGDQFILTGSDFNGFVELVDGVAKEVSSGKTLTPKGTYSTDLFYTEYFQDRVVADVDLELPHTTDECIFSLNDNLDYSLFKYKLDNIRDNNTYVYSKLFIASNKLPFTDSIRYATVDTPTSTEFTVNISDVDTPEFRSNEKFANNHYLSAFGNVVAATAQTNLEHLTHFSLFAATKTNLISLTGSDTDLVVIEDSTGYEMDGNDLAFGEIGGIASTPDSLYVSDKARNVVIRYDIAGYNNNDSSLRNTRNFLELVGGFGGTSRQTKFKKPTLLAANKSEVAVFDSGNKVIKLYDSEFNFITRITSINFNVETMGAMAFDPDFNSLYVITYRDITTDGITNRVVCLYRYSDGYKFKEEFILDDRIALDEVVNSLTFSGTDSNYWYFGTNKTVYKKFKTRPTEVIGKFKSERLFLLNNAIEEEVIDNVAVTINNRWNFNDVNFNNADFIWNLGVETNALPGIKAVDGLLEDSITSFSLFPGISSYDRAIMLTTGRLYFFNEPTGDAYQRVIKDENYNNYGSAGFSLNDDAFIQASVINTELFKVINDTLTLKNNIVGKFTGKYVNDILELDNYNYDVDFKLLLTQEIENLYLHTNEENVVGTINRCFELIYNLQVKLMNIVKVNVESKVQNAYNKSGFIQI
;
A
#
# COMPACT_ATOMS: atom_id res chain seq x y z
N MET A 1 -2.25 -1.89 23.19
CA MET A 1 -2.28 -0.71 22.31
C MET A 1 -2.64 -1.24 20.94
N ALA A 2 -3.67 -0.72 20.27
CA ALA A 2 -4.05 -1.16 18.93
C ALA A 2 -2.96 -0.74 17.92
N ILE A 3 -2.81 -1.46 16.80
CA ILE A 3 -1.73 -1.21 15.85
C ILE A 3 -2.20 -1.10 14.37
N PRO A 4 -1.73 -0.07 13.65
CA PRO A 4 -0.79 0.97 14.10
C PRO A 4 -1.42 2.08 14.97
N ASN A 5 -0.63 2.68 15.87
CA ASN A 5 -1.04 3.84 16.65
C ASN A 5 -0.75 5.15 15.89
N PHE A 6 -1.61 5.49 14.94
CA PHE A 6 -1.39 6.61 14.03
C PHE A 6 -1.42 8.00 14.69
N ASN A 7 -1.96 8.13 15.91
CA ASN A 7 -1.82 9.35 16.71
C ASN A 7 -0.37 9.60 17.20
N SER A 8 0.47 8.56 17.21
CA SER A 8 1.90 8.66 17.57
C SER A 8 2.84 8.72 16.37
N TYR A 9 2.44 8.15 15.22
CA TYR A 9 3.23 8.20 13.99
C TYR A 9 2.40 8.23 12.72
N LYS A 10 2.74 9.16 11.83
CA LYS A 10 2.40 9.16 10.40
C LYS A 10 3.62 9.61 9.61
N LYS A 11 3.72 9.18 8.35
CA LYS A 11 4.72 9.66 7.39
C LYS A 11 4.08 9.74 6.01
N VAL A 12 4.25 10.89 5.34
CA VAL A 12 3.78 11.15 3.96
C VAL A 12 4.81 12.02 3.22
N TYR A 13 4.64 12.18 1.90
CA TYR A 13 5.29 13.24 1.13
C TYR A 13 4.38 14.48 1.07
N THR A 14 4.95 15.68 1.15
CA THR A 14 4.22 16.96 0.99
C THR A 14 4.84 17.82 -0.11
N THR A 15 4.00 18.59 -0.82
CA THR A 15 4.35 19.45 -1.97
C THR A 15 4.38 20.94 -1.59
N GLY A 16 4.66 21.25 -0.32
CA GLY A 16 4.73 22.62 0.20
C GLY A 16 3.41 23.19 0.72
N ASP A 17 2.29 22.50 0.52
CA ASP A 17 0.94 22.93 0.88
C ASP A 17 0.65 22.84 2.39
N GLN A 18 1.18 21.81 3.08
CA GLN A 18 0.91 21.55 4.50
C GLN A 18 1.87 22.26 5.46
N PHE A 19 3.13 22.46 5.07
CA PHE A 19 4.22 22.77 6.01
C PHE A 19 5.19 23.86 5.52
N ILE A 20 5.82 24.53 6.48
CA ILE A 20 6.87 25.54 6.28
C ILE A 20 8.14 25.11 7.02
N LEU A 21 9.29 25.19 6.34
CA LEU A 21 10.62 25.05 6.94
C LEU A 21 11.40 26.35 6.73
N THR A 22 11.93 26.92 7.82
CA THR A 22 12.75 28.16 7.80
C THR A 22 12.11 29.37 7.09
N GLY A 23 10.78 29.43 7.03
CA GLY A 23 10.02 30.52 6.39
C GLY A 23 9.74 30.33 4.90
N SER A 24 10.01 29.14 4.35
CA SER A 24 9.62 28.75 2.98
C SER A 24 8.83 27.44 2.99
N ASP A 25 8.04 27.20 1.94
CA ASP A 25 7.18 26.03 1.80
C ASP A 25 8.00 24.74 1.70
N PHE A 26 7.72 23.77 2.58
CA PHE A 26 8.51 22.54 2.70
C PHE A 26 8.02 21.47 1.73
N ASN A 27 8.89 21.06 0.81
CA ASN A 27 8.65 19.98 -0.14
C ASN A 27 9.53 18.79 0.25
N GLY A 28 8.95 17.63 0.56
CA GLY A 28 9.72 16.49 1.07
C GLY A 28 8.90 15.50 1.91
N PHE A 29 9.58 14.49 2.45
CA PHE A 29 8.98 13.56 3.41
C PHE A 29 8.85 14.20 4.79
N VAL A 30 7.64 14.18 5.34
CA VAL A 30 7.30 14.64 6.68
C VAL A 30 6.85 13.47 7.54
N GLU A 31 7.31 13.41 8.78
CA GLU A 31 6.81 12.49 9.80
C GLU A 31 6.21 13.24 11.00
N LEU A 32 5.15 12.67 11.57
CA LEU A 32 4.59 13.05 12.86
C LEU A 32 5.26 12.16 13.92
N VAL A 33 5.88 12.76 14.94
CA VAL A 33 6.43 12.01 16.07
C VAL A 33 6.02 12.74 17.35
N ASP A 34 5.28 12.06 18.22
CA ASP A 34 4.75 12.59 19.48
C ASP A 34 3.97 13.91 19.32
N GLY A 35 3.16 14.01 18.25
CA GLY A 35 2.39 15.22 17.92
C GLY A 35 3.20 16.35 17.28
N VAL A 36 4.47 16.14 16.93
CA VAL A 36 5.33 17.15 16.29
C VAL A 36 5.73 16.71 14.88
N ALA A 37 5.42 17.53 13.87
CA ALA A 37 5.80 17.30 12.48
C ALA A 37 7.27 17.65 12.23
N LYS A 38 8.00 16.78 11.52
CA LYS A 38 9.45 16.90 11.26
C LYS A 38 9.81 16.51 9.83
N GLU A 39 10.86 17.12 9.28
CA GLU A 39 11.55 16.66 8.07
C GLU A 39 12.27 15.32 8.35
N VAL A 40 11.86 14.24 7.67
CA VAL A 40 12.39 12.86 7.90
C VAL A 40 13.91 12.77 7.72
N SER A 41 14.49 13.53 6.78
CA SER A 41 15.91 13.47 6.45
C SER A 41 16.82 14.13 7.49
N SER A 42 16.31 15.07 8.28
CA SER A 42 17.12 15.96 9.14
C SER A 42 16.63 16.09 10.57
N GLY A 43 15.42 15.61 10.88
CA GLY A 43 14.77 15.74 12.19
C GLY A 43 14.31 17.15 12.55
N LYS A 44 14.45 18.15 11.65
CA LYS A 44 14.00 19.53 11.90
C LYS A 44 12.48 19.61 12.02
N THR A 45 12.01 20.24 13.09
CA THR A 45 10.60 20.59 13.28
C THR A 45 10.08 21.48 12.14
N LEU A 46 8.92 21.14 11.61
CA LEU A 46 8.19 21.92 10.61
C LEU A 46 7.13 22.81 11.29
N THR A 47 6.86 23.97 10.68
CA THR A 47 5.74 24.83 11.09
C THR A 47 4.50 24.45 10.28
N PRO A 48 3.37 24.07 10.91
CA PRO A 48 2.14 23.73 10.19
C PRO A 48 1.49 24.97 9.56
N LYS A 49 0.91 24.80 8.37
CA LYS A 49 -0.01 25.76 7.73
C LYS A 49 -1.46 25.46 8.12
N GLY A 50 -2.33 26.47 8.16
CA GLY A 50 -3.77 26.28 8.33
C GLY A 50 -4.41 25.73 7.06
N THR A 51 -4.33 24.41 6.85
CA THR A 51 -4.94 23.71 5.72
C THR A 51 -5.54 22.37 6.14
N TYR A 52 -6.47 21.86 5.35
CA TYR A 52 -7.12 20.57 5.59
C TYR A 52 -6.17 19.38 5.56
N SER A 53 -5.23 19.30 4.61
CA SER A 53 -4.21 18.25 4.62
C SER A 53 -3.27 18.37 5.82
N THR A 54 -3.09 19.58 6.38
CA THR A 54 -2.34 19.74 7.63
C THR A 54 -3.11 19.16 8.81
N ASP A 55 -4.38 19.57 9.04
CA ASP A 55 -5.18 19.01 10.14
C ASP A 55 -5.32 17.50 10.03
N LEU A 56 -5.59 16.97 8.83
CA LEU A 56 -5.70 15.53 8.59
C LEU A 56 -4.43 14.78 9.00
N PHE A 57 -3.25 15.36 8.79
CA PHE A 57 -1.97 14.79 9.23
C PHE A 57 -1.85 14.66 10.76
N TYR A 58 -2.50 15.55 11.53
CA TYR A 58 -2.50 15.52 13.00
C TYR A 58 -3.63 14.69 13.65
N THR A 59 -4.68 14.31 12.91
CA THR A 59 -5.72 13.35 13.39
C THR A 59 -5.26 11.90 13.29
N GLU A 60 -6.06 10.92 13.70
CA GLU A 60 -5.86 9.50 13.32
C GLU A 60 -6.34 9.12 11.91
N TYR A 61 -7.10 10.00 11.24
CA TYR A 61 -7.77 9.68 9.98
C TYR A 61 -6.83 9.68 8.76
N PHE A 62 -7.23 8.95 7.72
CA PHE A 62 -6.56 8.89 6.42
C PHE A 62 -7.59 8.99 5.28
N GLN A 63 -7.09 9.19 4.06
CA GLN A 63 -7.82 9.01 2.80
C GLN A 63 -8.06 7.52 2.50
N ASP A 64 -8.37 6.71 3.53
CA ASP A 64 -8.41 5.25 3.52
C ASP A 64 -9.72 4.64 3.00
N ARG A 65 -10.32 5.28 2.00
CA ARG A 65 -11.52 4.79 1.35
C ARG A 65 -11.23 3.76 0.27
N VAL A 66 -12.15 2.82 0.14
CA VAL A 66 -12.24 1.86 -0.97
C VAL A 66 -13.58 2.01 -1.70
N VAL A 67 -13.67 1.48 -2.92
CA VAL A 67 -14.87 1.59 -3.77
C VAL A 67 -16.10 0.93 -3.12
N ALA A 68 -15.90 -0.07 -2.25
CA ALA A 68 -16.95 -0.75 -1.49
C ALA A 68 -17.59 0.09 -0.37
N ASP A 69 -17.08 1.30 -0.08
CA ASP A 69 -17.60 2.19 0.98
C ASP A 69 -18.95 2.83 0.61
N VAL A 70 -20.01 2.06 0.80
CA VAL A 70 -21.41 2.48 0.59
C VAL A 70 -22.01 3.21 1.79
N ASP A 71 -21.55 2.91 3.00
CA ASP A 71 -21.99 3.54 4.24
C ASP A 71 -20.84 4.30 4.90
N LEU A 72 -21.16 5.54 5.31
CA LEU A 72 -20.24 6.53 5.82
C LEU A 72 -20.95 7.29 6.93
N GLU A 73 -20.37 7.29 8.12
CA GLU A 73 -20.87 7.98 9.30
C GLU A 73 -19.83 9.01 9.78
N LEU A 74 -20.24 9.96 10.62
CA LEU A 74 -19.32 10.93 11.23
C LEU A 74 -18.75 10.34 12.53
N PRO A 75 -17.48 10.60 12.88
CA PRO A 75 -16.84 10.02 14.07
C PRO A 75 -17.46 10.50 15.39
N HIS A 76 -18.00 11.73 15.44
CA HIS A 76 -18.76 12.25 16.58
C HIS A 76 -20.23 12.38 16.21
N THR A 77 -21.14 11.94 17.08
CA THR A 77 -22.59 12.04 16.92
C THR A 77 -23.13 13.44 17.22
N THR A 78 -24.39 13.72 16.85
CA THR A 78 -25.07 14.98 17.21
C THR A 78 -25.02 15.26 18.71
N ASP A 79 -25.28 14.26 19.54
CA ASP A 79 -25.31 14.38 21.02
C ASP A 79 -23.92 14.69 21.59
N GLU A 80 -22.87 14.17 20.96
CA GLU A 80 -21.48 14.52 21.27
C GLU A 80 -21.12 15.94 20.82
N CYS A 81 -21.78 16.48 19.81
CA CYS A 81 -21.62 17.86 19.32
C CYS A 81 -22.48 18.93 20.01
N ILE A 82 -23.63 18.60 20.65
CA ILE A 82 -24.54 19.58 21.28
C ILE A 82 -24.52 19.54 22.82
N PHE A 83 -25.01 20.61 23.47
CA PHE A 83 -25.19 20.66 24.93
C PHE A 83 -26.46 19.90 25.37
N SER A 84 -26.32 19.06 26.39
CA SER A 84 -27.43 18.35 27.05
C SER A 84 -28.21 19.24 28.04
N LEU A 85 -29.41 18.78 28.44
CA LEU A 85 -30.32 19.49 29.36
C LEU A 85 -29.71 19.88 30.73
N ASN A 86 -28.63 19.23 31.17
CA ASN A 86 -27.96 19.48 32.45
C ASN A 86 -26.55 20.07 32.29
N ASP A 87 -26.14 20.40 31.06
CA ASP A 87 -24.80 20.89 30.76
C ASP A 87 -24.68 22.38 31.09
N ASN A 88 -23.53 22.78 31.65
CA ASN A 88 -23.21 24.20 31.87
C ASN A 88 -22.50 24.76 30.65
N LEU A 89 -22.81 26.02 30.29
CA LEU A 89 -22.06 26.75 29.26
C LEU A 89 -20.75 27.28 29.86
N ASP A 90 -19.74 26.41 29.94
CA ASP A 90 -18.36 26.75 30.32
C ASP A 90 -17.37 26.57 29.16
N TYR A 91 -16.15 27.08 29.35
CA TYR A 91 -15.09 27.09 28.34
C TYR A 91 -14.68 25.69 27.90
N SER A 92 -14.52 24.77 28.85
CA SER A 92 -14.04 23.41 28.58
C SER A 92 -15.07 22.63 27.79
N LEU A 93 -16.35 22.73 28.15
CA LEU A 93 -17.41 22.06 27.43
C LEU A 93 -17.69 22.70 26.07
N PHE A 94 -17.74 24.04 25.97
CA PHE A 94 -17.89 24.71 24.67
C PHE A 94 -16.74 24.37 23.71
N LYS A 95 -15.50 24.33 24.20
CA LYS A 95 -14.35 23.90 23.40
C LYS A 95 -14.52 22.45 22.95
N TYR A 96 -14.80 21.52 23.86
CA TYR A 96 -14.97 20.10 23.52
C TYR A 96 -16.07 19.88 22.46
N LYS A 97 -17.24 20.51 22.63
CA LYS A 97 -18.34 20.44 21.65
C LYS A 97 -17.95 21.00 20.28
N LEU A 98 -17.18 22.10 20.25
CA LEU A 98 -16.69 22.69 19.00
C LEU A 98 -15.58 21.85 18.33
N ASP A 99 -14.67 21.27 19.13
CA ASP A 99 -13.59 20.40 18.65
C ASP A 99 -14.18 19.19 17.92
N ASN A 100 -15.19 18.52 18.49
CA ASN A 100 -15.90 17.40 17.86
C ASN A 100 -16.48 17.77 16.48
N ILE A 101 -17.03 18.98 16.34
CA ILE A 101 -17.58 19.48 15.04
C ILE A 101 -16.45 19.79 14.05
N ARG A 102 -15.28 20.26 14.50
CA ARG A 102 -14.10 20.46 13.66
C ARG A 102 -13.50 19.12 13.21
N ASP A 103 -13.44 18.15 14.10
CA ASP A 103 -12.92 16.82 13.80
C ASP A 103 -13.81 16.07 12.81
N ASN A 104 -15.15 16.17 12.96
CA ASN A 104 -16.11 15.75 11.94
C ASN A 104 -15.84 16.42 10.58
N ASN A 105 -15.43 17.68 10.54
CA ASN A 105 -15.13 18.40 9.30
C ASN A 105 -13.83 17.92 8.63
N THR A 106 -12.80 17.61 9.43
CA THR A 106 -11.55 16.97 8.95
C THR A 106 -11.79 15.54 8.47
N TYR A 107 -12.68 14.80 9.15
CA TYR A 107 -13.14 13.49 8.69
C TYR A 107 -13.88 13.60 7.35
N VAL A 108 -14.84 14.52 7.20
CA VAL A 108 -15.54 14.79 5.93
C VAL A 108 -14.53 14.99 4.81
N TYR A 109 -13.52 15.85 5.02
CA TYR A 109 -12.44 16.08 4.06
C TYR A 109 -11.71 14.79 3.66
N SER A 110 -11.33 13.95 4.63
CA SER A 110 -10.65 12.66 4.36
C SER A 110 -11.45 11.74 3.44
N LYS A 111 -12.79 11.84 3.44
CA LYS A 111 -13.71 10.99 2.67
C LYS A 111 -14.13 11.61 1.32
N LEU A 112 -13.61 12.80 0.96
CA LEU A 112 -13.67 13.40 -0.38
C LEU A 112 -12.67 12.79 -1.37
N PHE A 113 -11.92 11.77 -0.93
CA PHE A 113 -10.92 11.01 -1.70
C PHE A 113 -11.23 9.51 -1.61
N ILE A 114 -10.91 8.75 -2.66
CA ILE A 114 -10.85 7.27 -2.67
C ILE A 114 -9.56 6.86 -3.38
N ALA A 115 -8.80 5.91 -2.81
CA ALA A 115 -7.58 5.42 -3.45
C ALA A 115 -7.91 4.66 -4.75
N SER A 116 -7.10 4.85 -5.80
CA SER A 116 -7.37 4.25 -7.11
C SER A 116 -7.33 2.72 -7.07
N ASN A 117 -8.37 2.10 -7.64
CA ASN A 117 -8.41 0.67 -7.91
C ASN A 117 -7.78 0.29 -9.27
N LYS A 118 -7.56 1.26 -10.19
CA LYS A 118 -6.70 1.11 -11.37
C LYS A 118 -5.25 1.07 -10.87
N LEU A 119 -4.66 -0.13 -10.86
CA LEU A 119 -3.27 -0.37 -10.46
C LEU A 119 -2.49 -1.18 -11.53
N PRO A 120 -1.19 -0.91 -11.73
CA PRO A 120 -0.48 0.26 -11.19
C PRO A 120 -1.08 1.57 -11.72
N PHE A 121 -0.94 2.65 -10.96
CA PHE A 121 -1.44 3.97 -11.37
C PHE A 121 -0.47 4.68 -12.32
N THR A 122 0.78 4.19 -12.41
CA THR A 122 1.83 4.78 -13.24
C THR A 122 1.50 4.80 -14.73
N ASP A 123 1.93 5.86 -15.43
CA ASP A 123 1.81 5.99 -16.89
C ASP A 123 2.96 5.31 -17.66
N SER A 124 4.00 4.80 -16.97
CA SER A 124 5.15 4.16 -17.63
C SER A 124 5.80 3.07 -16.77
N ILE A 125 6.05 1.91 -17.38
CA ILE A 125 6.73 0.77 -16.77
C ILE A 125 8.03 0.49 -17.52
N ARG A 126 9.14 0.44 -16.78
CA ARG A 126 10.42 -0.05 -17.30
C ARG A 126 10.58 -1.52 -16.92
N TYR A 127 11.14 -2.30 -17.84
CA TYR A 127 11.36 -3.73 -17.65
C TYR A 127 12.60 -4.22 -18.39
N ALA A 128 13.32 -5.15 -17.79
CA ALA A 128 14.47 -5.83 -18.36
C ALA A 128 14.08 -7.20 -18.94
N THR A 129 14.60 -7.50 -20.13
CA THR A 129 14.38 -8.74 -20.90
C THR A 129 15.70 -9.41 -21.25
N VAL A 130 15.62 -10.66 -21.72
CA VAL A 130 16.70 -11.30 -22.51
C VAL A 130 16.16 -11.65 -23.89
N ASP A 131 16.68 -10.98 -24.92
CA ASP A 131 16.01 -10.99 -26.23
C ASP A 131 16.26 -12.27 -27.04
N THR A 132 17.26 -13.08 -26.67
CA THR A 132 17.60 -14.36 -27.30
C THR A 132 18.09 -15.39 -26.26
N PRO A 133 18.13 -16.69 -26.59
CA PRO A 133 18.71 -17.71 -25.70
C PRO A 133 20.22 -17.51 -25.45
N THR A 134 20.87 -16.71 -26.28
CA THR A 134 22.32 -16.43 -26.23
C THR A 134 22.67 -15.03 -25.72
N SER A 135 21.70 -14.21 -25.32
CA SER A 135 21.97 -12.87 -24.78
C SER A 135 22.75 -12.97 -23.46
N THR A 136 23.87 -12.25 -23.34
CA THR A 136 24.71 -12.21 -22.14
C THR A 136 24.34 -11.09 -21.17
N GLU A 137 23.52 -10.14 -21.62
CA GLU A 137 23.16 -8.89 -20.94
C GLU A 137 21.64 -8.69 -20.99
N PHE A 138 21.12 -7.81 -20.14
CA PHE A 138 19.71 -7.43 -20.11
C PHE A 138 19.41 -6.27 -21.06
N THR A 139 18.34 -6.38 -21.85
CA THR A 139 17.80 -5.24 -22.61
C THR A 139 16.77 -4.51 -21.75
N VAL A 140 17.00 -3.21 -21.50
CA VAL A 140 16.02 -2.34 -20.81
C VAL A 140 15.03 -1.77 -21.82
N ASN A 141 13.75 -2.00 -21.56
CA ASN A 141 12.63 -1.57 -22.37
C ASN A 141 11.66 -0.71 -21.55
N ILE A 142 10.77 -0.02 -22.25
CA ILE A 142 9.69 0.82 -21.69
C ILE A 142 8.38 0.34 -22.34
N SER A 143 7.31 0.30 -21.54
CA SER A 143 5.91 0.32 -21.98
C SER A 143 5.27 1.54 -21.33
N ASP A 144 4.49 2.32 -22.07
CA ASP A 144 3.87 3.56 -21.59
C ASP A 144 2.51 3.82 -22.25
N VAL A 145 1.85 4.92 -21.87
CA VAL A 145 0.50 5.25 -22.36
C VAL A 145 0.41 5.54 -23.87
N ASP A 146 1.52 5.96 -24.50
CA ASP A 146 1.61 6.22 -25.93
C ASP A 146 2.03 4.96 -26.71
N THR A 147 2.81 4.08 -26.06
CA THR A 147 3.37 2.84 -26.62
C THR A 147 3.17 1.65 -25.66
N PRO A 148 1.92 1.16 -25.48
CA PRO A 148 1.61 0.09 -24.53
C PRO A 148 1.95 -1.31 -25.09
N GLU A 149 3.24 -1.58 -25.36
CA GLU A 149 3.73 -2.86 -25.89
C GLU A 149 4.73 -3.54 -24.96
N PHE A 150 4.70 -4.88 -24.93
CA PHE A 150 5.83 -5.70 -24.49
C PHE A 150 6.54 -6.28 -25.70
N ARG A 151 7.86 -6.12 -25.75
CA ARG A 151 8.66 -6.77 -26.78
C ARG A 151 8.74 -8.28 -26.56
N SER A 152 8.76 -9.01 -27.67
CA SER A 152 9.11 -10.42 -27.70
C SER A 152 10.45 -10.66 -27.01
N ASN A 153 10.50 -11.59 -26.06
CA ASN A 153 11.74 -11.97 -25.39
C ASN A 153 11.69 -13.42 -24.91
N GLU A 154 12.86 -14.00 -24.66
CA GLU A 154 12.97 -15.34 -24.07
C GLU A 154 12.69 -15.30 -22.56
N LYS A 155 12.09 -16.37 -22.04
CA LYS A 155 12.04 -16.58 -20.60
C LYS A 155 13.46 -16.77 -20.08
N PHE A 156 13.78 -16.24 -18.90
CA PHE A 156 15.14 -16.31 -18.35
C PHE A 156 15.63 -17.76 -18.30
N ALA A 157 14.77 -18.71 -17.89
CA ALA A 157 15.08 -20.14 -17.81
C ALA A 157 15.55 -20.77 -19.14
N ASN A 158 15.26 -20.17 -20.30
CA ASN A 158 15.71 -20.63 -21.62
C ASN A 158 17.11 -20.09 -22.00
N ASN A 159 17.59 -19.04 -21.33
CA ASN A 159 18.82 -18.34 -21.70
C ASN A 159 20.07 -19.01 -21.11
N HIS A 160 21.11 -19.16 -21.93
CA HIS A 160 22.33 -19.89 -21.60
C HIS A 160 23.20 -19.24 -20.51
N TYR A 161 23.07 -17.93 -20.28
CA TYR A 161 23.91 -17.15 -19.37
C TYR A 161 23.16 -16.63 -18.14
N LEU A 162 21.85 -16.38 -18.27
CA LEU A 162 21.00 -15.75 -17.27
C LEU A 162 19.86 -16.65 -16.76
N SER A 163 19.90 -17.96 -17.06
CA SER A 163 18.90 -18.95 -16.60
C SER A 163 18.78 -19.11 -15.09
N ALA A 164 19.75 -18.65 -14.32
CA ALA A 164 19.64 -18.57 -12.87
C ALA A 164 18.45 -17.68 -12.43
N PHE A 165 18.17 -16.58 -13.16
CA PHE A 165 17.03 -15.69 -12.88
C PHE A 165 15.66 -16.38 -13.06
N GLY A 166 15.55 -17.30 -14.02
CA GLY A 166 14.33 -18.12 -14.21
C GLY A 166 14.11 -19.18 -13.14
N ASN A 167 15.07 -19.35 -12.21
CA ASN A 167 15.08 -20.38 -11.17
C ASN A 167 15.18 -19.78 -9.74
N VAL A 168 14.89 -18.50 -9.59
CA VAL A 168 14.90 -17.78 -8.30
C VAL A 168 13.76 -18.27 -7.41
N VAL A 169 14.09 -18.60 -6.15
CA VAL A 169 13.15 -19.05 -5.12
C VAL A 169 12.76 -17.93 -4.15
N ALA A 170 13.62 -16.93 -3.99
CA ALA A 170 13.35 -15.70 -3.24
C ALA A 170 14.32 -14.60 -3.68
N ALA A 171 13.90 -13.34 -3.66
CA ALA A 171 14.79 -12.21 -3.89
C ALA A 171 14.37 -10.98 -3.05
N THR A 172 15.31 -10.07 -2.84
CA THR A 172 15.16 -8.88 -2.00
C THR A 172 16.00 -7.74 -2.59
N ALA A 173 15.48 -6.52 -2.61
CA ALA A 173 16.16 -5.36 -3.16
C ALA A 173 16.46 -4.31 -2.08
N GLN A 174 17.28 -3.31 -2.43
CA GLN A 174 17.52 -2.07 -1.69
C GLN A 174 17.67 -0.92 -2.70
N THR A 175 17.25 0.29 -2.36
CA THR A 175 17.60 1.50 -3.10
C THR A 175 18.97 2.03 -2.69
N ASN A 176 19.69 2.64 -3.64
CA ASN A 176 20.90 3.39 -3.34
C ASN A 176 20.57 4.64 -2.50
N LEU A 177 21.42 4.97 -1.53
CA LEU A 177 21.18 6.02 -0.54
C LEU A 177 21.29 7.45 -1.11
N GLU A 178 22.04 7.64 -2.19
CA GLU A 178 22.24 8.95 -2.83
C GLU A 178 21.43 9.10 -4.13
N HIS A 179 21.03 7.98 -4.76
CA HIS A 179 20.40 7.95 -6.07
C HIS A 179 19.16 7.04 -6.07
N LEU A 180 17.98 7.60 -5.79
CA LEU A 180 16.72 6.83 -5.68
C LEU A 180 16.24 6.17 -7.00
N THR A 181 16.87 6.47 -8.13
CA THR A 181 16.70 5.75 -9.41
C THR A 181 17.53 4.48 -9.50
N HIS A 182 18.52 4.31 -8.63
CA HIS A 182 19.43 3.17 -8.60
C HIS A 182 19.03 2.19 -7.48
N PHE A 183 19.17 0.90 -7.77
CA PHE A 183 18.79 -0.18 -6.87
C PHE A 183 19.77 -1.33 -6.96
N SER A 184 19.86 -2.10 -5.88
CA SER A 184 20.56 -3.37 -5.80
C SER A 184 19.53 -4.47 -5.59
N LEU A 185 19.63 -5.58 -6.33
CA LEU A 185 18.72 -6.72 -6.21
C LEU A 185 19.54 -7.99 -5.95
N PHE A 186 19.25 -8.65 -4.83
CA PHE A 186 19.87 -9.88 -4.39
C PHE A 186 18.85 -11.02 -4.56
N ALA A 187 19.17 -11.99 -5.41
CA ALA A 187 18.29 -13.09 -5.77
C ALA A 187 18.93 -14.44 -5.44
N ALA A 188 18.17 -15.35 -4.85
CA ALA A 188 18.60 -16.69 -4.52
C ALA A 188 17.91 -17.72 -5.41
N THR A 189 18.68 -18.59 -6.05
CA THR A 189 18.17 -19.89 -6.53
C THR A 189 18.26 -20.90 -5.39
N LYS A 190 18.09 -22.21 -5.65
CA LYS A 190 18.35 -23.24 -4.62
C LYS A 190 19.84 -23.41 -4.28
N THR A 191 20.75 -22.98 -5.15
CA THR A 191 22.20 -23.26 -5.04
C THR A 191 23.07 -22.03 -5.25
N ASN A 192 22.51 -20.93 -5.74
CA ASN A 192 23.25 -19.75 -6.14
C ASN A 192 22.70 -18.51 -5.43
N LEU A 193 23.59 -17.62 -5.03
CA LEU A 193 23.27 -16.25 -4.67
C LEU A 193 23.75 -15.32 -5.79
N ILE A 194 22.82 -14.51 -6.30
CA ILE A 194 23.03 -13.60 -7.43
C ILE A 194 22.89 -12.17 -6.90
N SER A 195 23.83 -11.31 -7.23
CA SER A 195 23.82 -9.89 -6.87
C SER A 195 23.90 -9.04 -8.14
N LEU A 196 22.98 -8.08 -8.30
CA LEU A 196 23.00 -7.12 -9.41
C LEU A 196 22.75 -5.69 -8.94
N THR A 197 23.23 -4.72 -9.72
CA THR A 197 22.89 -3.31 -9.58
C THR A 197 22.17 -2.82 -10.83
N GLY A 198 21.12 -2.03 -10.66
CA GLY A 198 20.32 -1.47 -11.76
C GLY A 198 19.98 0.00 -11.57
N SER A 199 19.52 0.61 -12.65
CA SER A 199 19.05 2.00 -12.76
C SER A 199 17.79 2.06 -13.63
N ASP A 200 17.36 3.26 -14.06
CA ASP A 200 16.28 3.40 -15.05
C ASP A 200 16.69 3.04 -16.49
N THR A 201 17.99 2.79 -16.75
CA THR A 201 18.55 2.60 -18.11
C THR A 201 19.54 1.45 -18.26
N ASP A 202 20.01 0.85 -17.16
CA ASP A 202 21.12 -0.11 -17.13
C ASP A 202 20.93 -1.13 -16.00
N LEU A 203 21.28 -2.40 -16.23
CA LEU A 203 21.21 -3.51 -15.27
C LEU A 203 22.45 -4.42 -15.44
N VAL A 204 23.28 -4.46 -14.41
CA VAL A 204 24.56 -5.19 -14.41
C VAL A 204 24.58 -6.27 -13.33
N VAL A 205 24.79 -7.53 -13.73
CA VAL A 205 25.08 -8.63 -12.80
C VAL A 205 26.49 -8.44 -12.26
N ILE A 206 26.62 -8.34 -10.94
CA ILE A 206 27.90 -8.21 -10.23
C ILE A 206 28.45 -9.59 -9.85
N GLU A 207 27.56 -10.49 -9.43
CA GLU A 207 27.90 -11.77 -8.84
C GLU A 207 26.86 -12.82 -9.20
N ASP A 208 27.32 -14.03 -9.54
CA ASP A 208 26.56 -15.27 -9.39
C ASP A 208 27.50 -16.26 -8.69
N SER A 209 27.19 -16.64 -7.44
CA SER A 209 28.05 -17.45 -6.60
C SER A 209 27.32 -18.64 -5.98
N THR A 210 27.94 -19.82 -6.10
CA THR A 210 27.48 -21.06 -5.44
C THR A 210 28.07 -21.25 -4.05
N GLY A 211 28.97 -20.36 -3.62
CA GLY A 211 29.74 -20.41 -2.38
C GLY A 211 29.27 -19.42 -1.31
N TYR A 212 29.48 -19.79 -0.04
CA TYR A 212 29.26 -18.88 1.08
C TYR A 212 30.07 -17.58 0.92
N GLU A 213 31.27 -17.63 0.35
CA GLU A 213 32.13 -16.49 0.01
C GLU A 213 32.39 -16.46 -1.52
N MET A 214 32.84 -15.30 -2.06
CA MET A 214 33.20 -15.17 -3.48
C MET A 214 34.46 -15.98 -3.84
N ASP A 215 35.52 -15.81 -3.05
CA ASP A 215 36.85 -16.40 -3.27
C ASP A 215 37.36 -17.08 -2.00
N GLY A 216 38.02 -18.24 -2.16
CA GLY A 216 38.93 -18.78 -1.14
C GLY A 216 38.34 -19.70 -0.04
N ASN A 217 37.03 -19.98 -0.02
CA ASN A 217 36.43 -20.90 0.97
C ASN A 217 35.40 -21.87 0.36
N ASP A 218 35.63 -23.18 0.51
CA ASP A 218 34.97 -24.27 -0.25
C ASP A 218 33.49 -24.56 0.12
N LEU A 219 32.86 -23.80 1.02
CA LEU A 219 31.52 -24.13 1.52
C LEU A 219 30.41 -23.69 0.55
N ALA A 220 30.14 -24.51 -0.45
CA ALA A 220 29.03 -24.32 -1.39
C ALA A 220 27.64 -24.39 -0.71
N PHE A 221 26.66 -23.60 -1.14
CA PHE A 221 25.27 -23.68 -0.66
C PHE A 221 24.65 -25.07 -0.90
N GLY A 222 23.73 -25.50 -0.04
CA GLY A 222 23.15 -26.86 -0.06
C GLY A 222 21.71 -26.89 -0.55
N GLU A 223 20.86 -26.12 0.11
CA GLU A 223 19.57 -25.69 -0.44
C GLU A 223 19.28 -24.32 0.18
N ILE A 224 19.35 -23.23 -0.58
CA ILE A 224 18.94 -21.91 -0.08
C ILE A 224 17.41 -21.94 0.09
N GLY A 225 16.93 -21.53 1.26
CA GLY A 225 15.51 -21.42 1.58
C GLY A 225 14.92 -20.08 1.15
N GLY A 226 15.54 -19.00 1.62
CA GLY A 226 15.08 -17.63 1.43
C GLY A 226 16.07 -16.58 1.93
N ILE A 227 15.79 -15.33 1.60
CA ILE A 227 16.70 -14.18 1.67
C ILE A 227 15.97 -12.92 2.20
N ALA A 228 16.68 -12.04 2.90
CA ALA A 228 16.19 -10.71 3.29
C ALA A 228 17.35 -9.72 3.44
N SER A 229 17.14 -8.44 3.17
CA SER A 229 18.18 -7.40 3.27
C SER A 229 17.76 -6.18 4.10
N THR A 230 18.76 -5.50 4.63
CA THR A 230 18.73 -4.09 5.06
C THR A 230 19.67 -3.29 4.14
N PRO A 231 19.81 -1.96 4.28
CA PRO A 231 20.77 -1.19 3.49
C PRO A 231 22.23 -1.67 3.66
N ASP A 232 22.55 -2.27 4.81
CA ASP A 232 23.92 -2.58 5.24
C ASP A 232 24.19 -4.10 5.38
N SER A 233 23.16 -4.95 5.43
CA SER A 233 23.33 -6.39 5.67
C SER A 233 22.35 -7.27 4.88
N LEU A 234 22.87 -8.39 4.37
CA LEU A 234 22.11 -9.41 3.65
C LEU A 234 22.07 -10.70 4.45
N TYR A 235 20.88 -11.25 4.65
CA TYR A 235 20.65 -12.48 5.40
C TYR A 235 20.19 -13.59 4.46
N VAL A 236 20.85 -14.75 4.52
CA VAL A 236 20.60 -15.90 3.63
C VAL A 236 20.45 -17.17 4.46
N SER A 237 19.44 -18.00 4.18
CA SER A 237 19.19 -19.25 4.91
C SER A 237 19.57 -20.49 4.09
N ASP A 238 20.54 -21.29 4.57
CA ASP A 238 20.78 -22.64 4.03
C ASP A 238 19.88 -23.64 4.80
N LYS A 239 18.81 -24.03 4.13
CA LYS A 239 17.76 -24.96 4.57
C LYS A 239 18.29 -26.39 4.76
N ALA A 240 19.27 -26.81 3.96
CA ALA A 240 19.89 -28.13 4.04
C ALA A 240 20.88 -28.22 5.22
N ARG A 241 21.72 -27.20 5.41
CA ARG A 241 22.67 -27.11 6.54
C ARG A 241 22.01 -26.65 7.84
N ASN A 242 20.79 -26.11 7.77
CA ASN A 242 20.02 -25.58 8.89
C ASN A 242 20.69 -24.37 9.55
N VAL A 243 21.21 -23.43 8.74
CA VAL A 243 21.85 -22.19 9.22
C VAL A 243 21.23 -20.96 8.55
N VAL A 244 21.43 -19.80 9.19
CA VAL A 244 21.24 -18.47 8.60
C VAL A 244 22.59 -17.76 8.66
N ILE A 245 22.92 -17.07 7.57
CA ILE A 245 24.21 -16.42 7.30
C ILE A 245 23.95 -14.92 7.17
N ARG A 246 24.90 -14.10 7.62
CA ARG A 246 24.89 -12.64 7.48
C ARG A 246 26.09 -12.18 6.67
N TYR A 247 25.83 -11.28 5.73
CA TYR A 247 26.82 -10.59 4.92
C TYR A 247 26.72 -9.08 5.16
N ASP A 248 27.84 -8.38 5.04
CA ASP A 248 27.88 -6.95 4.73
C ASP A 248 27.64 -6.76 3.23
N ILE A 249 26.75 -5.81 2.91
CA ILE A 249 26.44 -5.35 1.56
C ILE A 249 26.35 -3.83 1.46
N ALA A 250 26.83 -3.08 2.46
CA ALA A 250 26.69 -1.60 2.49
C ALA A 250 27.25 -0.94 1.22
N GLY A 251 28.36 -1.49 0.70
CA GLY A 251 29.01 -1.07 -0.56
C GLY A 251 28.17 -1.20 -1.83
N TYR A 252 27.03 -1.91 -1.81
CA TYR A 252 26.06 -1.89 -2.91
C TYR A 252 25.16 -0.64 -2.90
N ASN A 253 25.01 0.01 -1.74
CA ASN A 253 23.97 1.03 -1.53
C ASN A 253 24.53 2.41 -1.12
N ASN A 254 25.76 2.48 -0.61
CA ASN A 254 26.35 3.68 0.01
C ASN A 254 27.37 4.45 -0.86
N ASN A 255 27.55 4.07 -2.14
CA ASN A 255 28.51 4.65 -3.09
C ASN A 255 30.01 4.63 -2.67
N ASP A 256 30.39 3.93 -1.59
CA ASP A 256 31.78 3.82 -1.17
C ASP A 256 32.62 3.06 -2.20
N SER A 257 33.54 3.77 -2.87
CA SER A 257 34.39 3.21 -3.93
C SER A 257 35.38 2.15 -3.44
N SER A 258 35.61 2.02 -2.13
CA SER A 258 36.49 1.00 -1.53
C SER A 258 35.79 -0.33 -1.21
N LEU A 259 34.46 -0.31 -1.03
CA LEU A 259 33.62 -1.50 -0.78
C LEU A 259 32.62 -1.76 -1.93
N ARG A 260 32.68 -0.98 -3.01
CA ARG A 260 31.65 -0.91 -4.05
C ARG A 260 31.26 -2.30 -4.58
N ASN A 261 29.97 -2.61 -4.44
CA ASN A 261 29.35 -3.85 -4.88
C ASN A 261 30.03 -5.13 -4.32
N THR A 262 30.66 -5.07 -3.13
CA THR A 262 31.25 -6.24 -2.46
C THR A 262 30.25 -6.91 -1.49
N ARG A 263 30.30 -8.25 -1.43
CA ARG A 263 29.50 -9.09 -0.50
C ARG A 263 30.47 -9.78 0.47
N ASN A 264 30.61 -9.24 1.68
CA ASN A 264 31.60 -9.73 2.65
C ASN A 264 30.91 -10.63 3.69
N PHE A 265 31.40 -11.86 3.88
CA PHE A 265 30.88 -12.75 4.93
C PHE A 265 31.19 -12.18 6.32
N LEU A 266 30.19 -12.08 7.19
CA LEU A 266 30.36 -11.66 8.59
C LEU A 266 30.28 -12.86 9.53
N GLU A 267 29.15 -13.56 9.53
CA GLU A 267 28.84 -14.56 10.55
C GLU A 267 27.72 -15.53 10.11
N LEU A 268 27.53 -16.61 10.88
CA LEU A 268 26.39 -17.51 10.73
C LEU A 268 25.89 -18.03 12.08
N VAL A 269 24.59 -18.29 12.15
CA VAL A 269 23.91 -18.93 13.29
C VAL A 269 23.18 -20.20 12.83
N GLY A 270 23.12 -21.23 13.67
CA GLY A 270 22.33 -22.42 13.40
C GLY A 270 23.10 -23.74 13.52
N GLY A 271 22.75 -24.70 12.68
CA GLY A 271 22.96 -26.13 12.84
C GLY A 271 21.68 -26.82 13.33
N PHE A 272 21.59 -28.14 13.15
CA PHE A 272 20.35 -28.89 13.41
C PHE A 272 19.88 -28.83 14.88
N GLY A 273 18.58 -28.58 15.08
CA GLY A 273 17.94 -28.67 16.40
C GLY A 273 16.42 -28.54 16.36
N GLY A 274 15.74 -29.10 17.37
CA GLY A 274 14.29 -29.01 17.53
C GLY A 274 13.81 -27.66 18.09
N THR A 275 12.49 -27.43 18.04
CA THR A 275 11.80 -26.17 18.39
C THR A 275 12.26 -25.50 19.69
N SER A 276 12.66 -26.27 20.71
CA SER A 276 13.12 -25.72 22.00
C SER A 276 14.44 -24.93 21.91
N ARG A 277 15.32 -25.29 20.97
CA ARG A 277 16.67 -24.71 20.83
C ARG A 277 16.62 -23.31 20.21
N GLN A 278 17.28 -22.36 20.87
CA GLN A 278 17.30 -20.94 20.48
C GLN A 278 18.11 -20.69 19.19
N THR A 279 19.37 -21.14 19.14
CA THR A 279 20.33 -20.86 18.04
C THR A 279 20.54 -22.05 17.11
N LYS A 280 19.51 -22.88 16.90
CA LYS A 280 19.52 -24.09 16.05
C LYS A 280 18.20 -24.21 15.29
N PHE A 281 18.23 -24.74 14.08
CA PHE A 281 17.06 -24.80 13.18
C PHE A 281 16.82 -26.22 12.63
N LYS A 282 15.70 -26.39 11.94
CA LYS A 282 15.32 -27.57 11.18
C LYS A 282 14.58 -27.08 9.92
N LYS A 283 15.32 -26.89 8.83
CA LYS A 283 14.86 -26.22 7.59
C LYS A 283 14.39 -24.77 7.82
N PRO A 284 15.29 -23.81 8.12
CA PRO A 284 15.00 -22.40 7.92
C PRO A 284 14.66 -22.16 6.44
N THR A 285 13.68 -21.30 6.15
CA THR A 285 13.10 -21.17 4.79
C THR A 285 12.71 -19.77 4.36
N LEU A 286 12.23 -18.93 5.27
CA LEU A 286 11.89 -17.54 4.96
C LEU A 286 12.53 -16.63 5.99
N LEU A 287 12.90 -15.44 5.55
CA LEU A 287 13.58 -14.43 6.35
C LEU A 287 12.85 -13.10 6.23
N ALA A 288 12.95 -12.29 7.27
CA ALA A 288 12.70 -10.85 7.22
C ALA A 288 13.74 -10.15 8.10
N ALA A 289 14.11 -8.93 7.76
CA ALA A 289 15.06 -8.14 8.55
C ALA A 289 14.61 -6.68 8.64
N ASN A 290 14.98 -6.03 9.74
CA ASN A 290 15.02 -4.58 9.89
C ASN A 290 16.42 -4.18 10.40
N LYS A 291 16.67 -2.89 10.67
CA LYS A 291 18.01 -2.42 11.11
C LYS A 291 18.51 -3.04 12.43
N SER A 292 17.61 -3.58 13.24
CA SER A 292 17.87 -4.12 14.59
C SER A 292 17.58 -5.61 14.76
N GLU A 293 16.75 -6.23 13.91
CA GLU A 293 16.18 -7.56 14.16
C GLU A 293 16.04 -8.41 12.89
N VAL A 294 16.11 -9.73 13.07
CA VAL A 294 15.97 -10.75 12.03
C VAL A 294 14.94 -11.80 12.45
N ALA A 295 13.92 -12.01 11.60
CA ALA A 295 12.94 -13.07 11.75
C ALA A 295 13.28 -14.26 10.84
N VAL A 296 13.24 -15.48 11.39
CA VAL A 296 13.57 -16.72 10.67
C VAL A 296 12.41 -17.71 10.79
N PHE A 297 11.80 -18.09 9.67
CA PHE A 297 10.80 -19.17 9.66
C PHE A 297 11.47 -20.54 9.62
N ASP A 298 11.47 -21.19 10.78
CA ASP A 298 12.06 -22.50 11.05
C ASP A 298 11.04 -23.61 10.68
N SER A 299 10.77 -23.78 9.38
CA SER A 299 9.61 -24.51 8.85
C SER A 299 9.45 -25.94 9.38
N GLY A 300 10.55 -26.69 9.55
CA GLY A 300 10.51 -28.05 10.06
C GLY A 300 10.30 -28.14 11.58
N ASN A 301 10.44 -27.03 12.31
CA ASN A 301 10.05 -26.85 13.71
C ASN A 301 8.74 -26.07 13.87
N LYS A 302 8.18 -25.52 12.77
CA LYS A 302 6.89 -24.82 12.68
C LYS A 302 6.77 -23.61 13.61
N VAL A 303 7.82 -22.78 13.64
CA VAL A 303 7.88 -21.52 14.42
C VAL A 303 8.62 -20.44 13.66
N ILE A 304 8.37 -19.18 14.02
CA ILE A 304 9.26 -18.07 13.68
C ILE A 304 10.21 -17.85 14.87
N LYS A 305 11.49 -17.65 14.62
CA LYS A 305 12.48 -17.28 15.65
C LYS A 305 13.00 -15.87 15.37
N LEU A 306 13.12 -15.08 16.42
CA LEU A 306 13.51 -13.67 16.37
C LEU A 306 14.89 -13.53 17.00
N TYR A 307 15.75 -12.82 16.30
CA TYR A 307 17.10 -12.47 16.73
C TYR A 307 17.32 -10.97 16.56
N ASP A 308 18.32 -10.41 17.24
CA ASP A 308 18.86 -9.10 16.83
C ASP A 308 19.72 -9.24 15.56
N SER A 309 20.28 -8.12 15.10
CA SER A 309 21.16 -8.07 13.93
C SER A 309 22.50 -8.80 14.12
N GLU A 310 22.88 -9.16 15.35
CA GLU A 310 24.08 -9.95 15.72
C GLU A 310 23.71 -11.41 16.09
N PHE A 311 22.55 -11.88 15.62
CA PHE A 311 22.02 -13.23 15.85
C PHE A 311 21.84 -13.66 17.32
N ASN A 312 21.78 -12.72 18.28
CA ASN A 312 21.39 -13.04 19.65
C ASN A 312 19.89 -13.34 19.70
N PHE A 313 19.48 -14.43 20.35
CA PHE A 313 18.07 -14.85 20.38
C PHE A 313 17.22 -13.92 21.25
N ILE A 314 16.23 -13.26 20.63
CA ILE A 314 15.20 -12.45 21.32
C ILE A 314 14.07 -13.37 21.78
N THR A 315 13.33 -13.97 20.84
CA THR A 315 12.11 -14.73 21.16
C THR A 315 11.69 -15.70 20.04
N ARG A 316 10.53 -16.34 20.17
CA ARG A 316 9.89 -17.17 19.13
C ARG A 316 8.39 -16.96 19.10
N ILE A 317 7.82 -17.03 17.91
CA ILE A 317 6.37 -17.01 17.70
C ILE A 317 5.89 -18.45 17.49
N THR A 318 5.00 -18.88 18.37
CA THR A 318 4.30 -20.19 18.35
C THR A 318 2.78 -20.04 18.27
N SER A 319 2.25 -18.81 18.10
CA SER A 319 0.82 -18.49 18.16
C SER A 319 0.08 -18.54 16.82
N ILE A 320 0.77 -18.94 15.75
CA ILE A 320 0.19 -19.31 14.44
C ILE A 320 0.27 -20.84 14.31
N ASN A 321 -0.83 -21.48 13.90
CA ASN A 321 -0.88 -22.93 13.76
C ASN A 321 -0.44 -23.40 12.37
N PHE A 322 0.88 -23.43 12.12
CA PHE A 322 1.49 -23.97 10.89
C PHE A 322 1.29 -25.50 10.68
N ASN A 323 0.31 -26.13 11.34
CA ASN A 323 -0.21 -27.46 11.01
C ASN A 323 -1.52 -27.41 10.21
N VAL A 324 -2.19 -26.27 10.20
CA VAL A 324 -3.41 -25.99 9.43
C VAL A 324 -3.13 -24.91 8.37
N GLU A 325 -2.17 -24.02 8.63
CA GLU A 325 -1.78 -22.93 7.75
C GLU A 325 -0.40 -23.11 7.12
N THR A 326 -0.27 -22.59 5.90
CA THR A 326 1.00 -22.48 5.19
C THR A 326 1.54 -21.07 5.36
N MET A 327 2.84 -20.93 5.66
CA MET A 327 3.51 -19.63 5.65
C MET A 327 3.56 -19.09 4.21
N GLY A 328 3.16 -17.84 4.03
CA GLY A 328 3.33 -17.10 2.79
C GLY A 328 4.59 -16.25 2.83
N ALA A 329 4.49 -15.07 3.44
CA ALA A 329 5.57 -14.11 3.54
C ALA A 329 5.55 -13.41 4.92
N MET A 330 6.66 -12.79 5.30
CA MET A 330 6.74 -11.94 6.49
C MET A 330 7.71 -10.80 6.24
N ALA A 331 7.48 -9.66 6.90
CA ALA A 331 8.27 -8.44 6.76
C ALA A 331 8.08 -7.56 7.99
N PHE A 332 9.06 -6.73 8.31
CA PHE A 332 8.94 -5.72 9.36
C PHE A 332 8.38 -4.42 8.79
N ASP A 333 7.33 -3.90 9.44
CA ASP A 333 6.78 -2.59 9.17
C ASP A 333 7.85 -1.52 9.52
N PRO A 334 8.33 -0.73 8.54
CA PRO A 334 9.44 0.20 8.76
C PRO A 334 9.05 1.39 9.64
N ASP A 335 7.76 1.70 9.73
CA ASP A 335 7.22 2.84 10.46
C ASP A 335 6.93 2.48 11.94
N PHE A 336 6.50 1.24 12.19
CA PHE A 336 6.00 0.79 13.51
C PHE A 336 6.82 -0.35 14.14
N ASN A 337 7.97 -0.71 13.56
CA ASN A 337 8.84 -1.83 13.94
C ASN A 337 8.06 -3.10 14.36
N SER A 338 7.01 -3.42 13.60
CA SER A 338 6.06 -4.49 13.91
C SER A 338 6.21 -5.58 12.86
N LEU A 339 6.33 -6.85 13.28
CA LEU A 339 6.44 -7.96 12.34
C LEU A 339 5.06 -8.33 11.80
N TYR A 340 4.88 -8.16 10.49
CA TYR A 340 3.71 -8.66 9.78
C TYR A 340 4.04 -10.05 9.23
N VAL A 341 3.08 -10.97 9.34
CA VAL A 341 3.20 -12.35 8.85
C VAL A 341 1.93 -12.71 8.12
N ILE A 342 2.04 -13.11 6.85
CA ILE A 342 0.92 -13.65 6.08
C ILE A 342 1.01 -15.17 6.01
N THR A 343 -0.12 -15.81 6.32
CA THR A 343 -0.35 -17.23 6.07
C THR A 343 -1.53 -17.41 5.11
N TYR A 344 -1.70 -18.63 4.61
CA TYR A 344 -2.91 -19.03 3.90
C TYR A 344 -3.30 -20.47 4.25
N ARG A 345 -4.60 -20.76 4.15
CA ARG A 345 -5.16 -22.10 4.33
C ARG A 345 -6.33 -22.35 3.39
N ASP A 346 -6.51 -23.60 3.01
CA ASP A 346 -7.61 -24.04 2.16
C ASP A 346 -8.82 -24.41 3.03
N ILE A 347 -9.94 -23.73 2.81
CA ILE A 347 -11.19 -23.90 3.56
C ILE A 347 -12.25 -24.44 2.60
N THR A 348 -12.86 -25.58 2.95
CA THR A 348 -13.94 -26.18 2.16
C THR A 348 -15.29 -25.95 2.84
N THR A 349 -16.19 -25.24 2.17
CA THR A 349 -17.58 -24.98 2.60
C THR A 349 -18.51 -25.48 1.50
N ASP A 350 -19.54 -26.26 1.84
CA ASP A 350 -20.55 -26.77 0.88
C ASP A 350 -19.97 -27.48 -0.36
N GLY A 351 -18.83 -28.16 -0.19
CA GLY A 351 -18.09 -28.85 -1.26
C GLY A 351 -17.14 -27.97 -2.07
N ILE A 352 -17.06 -26.68 -1.76
CA ILE A 352 -16.28 -25.66 -2.47
C ILE A 352 -15.03 -25.32 -1.66
N THR A 353 -13.84 -25.69 -2.16
CA THR A 353 -12.55 -25.33 -1.55
C THR A 353 -12.09 -23.95 -2.02
N ASN A 354 -11.82 -23.04 -1.09
CA ASN A 354 -11.25 -21.72 -1.34
C ASN A 354 -10.00 -21.52 -0.49
N ARG A 355 -8.94 -20.93 -1.07
CA ARG A 355 -7.78 -20.48 -0.28
C ARG A 355 -8.12 -19.13 0.36
N VAL A 356 -7.87 -19.04 1.66
CA VAL A 356 -8.09 -17.84 2.47
C VAL A 356 -6.76 -17.36 3.03
N VAL A 357 -6.51 -16.06 2.90
CA VAL A 357 -5.31 -15.40 3.38
C VAL A 357 -5.56 -14.82 4.78
N CYS A 358 -4.61 -15.01 5.70
CA CYS A 358 -4.63 -14.44 7.04
C CYS A 358 -3.42 -13.53 7.24
N LEU A 359 -3.63 -12.35 7.82
CA LEU A 359 -2.55 -11.46 8.29
C LEU A 359 -2.46 -11.51 9.82
N TYR A 360 -1.24 -11.68 10.32
CA TYR A 360 -0.88 -11.49 11.71
C TYR A 360 0.04 -10.28 11.87
N ARG A 361 -0.20 -9.47 12.90
CA ARG A 361 0.71 -8.38 13.31
C ARG A 361 1.25 -8.64 14.71
N TYR A 362 2.55 -8.45 14.91
CA TYR A 362 3.24 -8.65 16.19
C TYR A 362 4.05 -7.43 16.62
N SER A 363 3.98 -7.09 17.91
CA SER A 363 4.57 -5.88 18.49
C SER A 363 4.85 -6.01 19.99
N ASP A 364 5.40 -4.95 20.60
CA ASP A 364 5.81 -4.88 22.02
C ASP A 364 6.68 -6.09 22.41
N GLY A 365 7.81 -6.29 21.72
CA GLY A 365 8.62 -7.49 21.90
C GLY A 365 7.86 -8.78 21.58
N TYR A 366 7.00 -8.73 20.56
CA TYR A 366 6.18 -9.84 20.05
C TYR A 366 5.14 -10.40 21.06
N LYS A 367 4.77 -9.62 22.08
CA LYS A 367 3.78 -10.00 23.10
C LYS A 367 2.34 -9.83 22.62
N PHE A 368 2.06 -8.78 21.86
CA PHE A 368 0.73 -8.50 21.31
C PHE A 368 0.59 -9.12 19.92
N LYS A 369 -0.62 -9.62 19.60
CA LYS A 369 -0.96 -10.24 18.32
C LYS A 369 -2.33 -9.75 17.85
N GLU A 370 -2.39 -9.17 16.66
CA GLU A 370 -3.65 -9.00 15.92
C GLU A 370 -3.74 -10.09 14.83
N GLU A 371 -4.97 -10.43 14.43
CA GLU A 371 -5.27 -11.48 13.45
C GLU A 371 -6.43 -11.02 12.57
N PHE A 372 -6.20 -10.91 11.27
CA PHE A 372 -7.16 -10.48 10.27
C PHE A 372 -7.31 -11.57 9.22
N ILE A 373 -8.53 -12.01 8.95
CA ILE A 373 -8.86 -12.77 7.73
C ILE A 373 -9.03 -11.74 6.63
N LEU A 374 -8.30 -11.88 5.52
CA LEU A 374 -8.41 -10.96 4.39
C LEU A 374 -9.57 -11.39 3.47
N ASP A 375 -10.22 -10.42 2.84
CA ASP A 375 -11.29 -10.69 1.87
C ASP A 375 -10.77 -11.25 0.53
N ASP A 376 -9.44 -11.29 0.37
CA ASP A 376 -8.72 -11.87 -0.76
C ASP A 376 -8.89 -13.39 -0.86
N ARG A 377 -9.66 -13.82 -1.88
CA ARG A 377 -9.78 -15.23 -2.30
C ARG A 377 -8.78 -15.55 -3.40
N ILE A 378 -7.56 -15.89 -3.01
CA ILE A 378 -6.52 -16.35 -3.95
C ILE A 378 -6.83 -17.77 -4.49
N ALA A 379 -6.30 -18.13 -5.64
CA ALA A 379 -6.52 -19.45 -6.25
C ALA A 379 -5.80 -20.59 -5.49
N LEU A 380 -6.23 -21.84 -5.72
CA LEU A 380 -5.60 -23.03 -5.10
C LEU A 380 -4.18 -23.32 -5.60
N ASP A 381 -3.78 -22.70 -6.72
CA ASP A 381 -2.42 -22.68 -7.27
C ASP A 381 -1.73 -21.31 -7.12
N GLU A 382 -2.36 -20.36 -6.43
CA GLU A 382 -1.72 -19.11 -6.01
C GLU A 382 -1.06 -19.28 -4.62
N VAL A 383 0.18 -18.82 -4.52
CA VAL A 383 1.07 -18.93 -3.36
C VAL A 383 1.60 -17.55 -3.04
N VAL A 384 1.36 -17.06 -1.82
CA VAL A 384 1.96 -15.80 -1.32
C VAL A 384 3.48 -15.96 -1.25
N ASN A 385 4.22 -15.02 -1.84
CA ASN A 385 5.68 -15.05 -1.96
C ASN A 385 6.38 -13.78 -1.44
N SER A 386 5.68 -12.66 -1.29
CA SER A 386 6.27 -11.40 -0.82
C SER A 386 5.33 -10.57 0.05
N LEU A 387 5.92 -9.72 0.88
CA LEU A 387 5.25 -8.73 1.70
C LEU A 387 6.16 -7.50 1.78
N THR A 388 5.62 -6.31 1.53
CA THR A 388 6.40 -5.06 1.47
C THR A 388 5.52 -3.85 1.85
N PHE A 389 6.14 -2.71 2.10
CA PHE A 389 5.51 -1.51 2.64
C PHE A 389 5.81 -0.32 1.73
N SER A 390 4.92 0.67 1.70
CA SER A 390 5.22 1.94 1.02
C SER A 390 6.37 2.65 1.75
N GLY A 391 7.35 3.10 0.98
CA GLY A 391 8.38 4.01 1.45
C GLY A 391 7.83 5.42 1.66
N THR A 392 6.82 5.80 0.86
CA THR A 392 6.26 7.15 0.79
C THR A 392 5.15 7.44 1.81
N ASP A 393 4.17 6.54 1.98
CA ASP A 393 3.03 6.75 2.88
C ASP A 393 2.89 5.61 3.90
N SER A 394 2.99 5.98 5.18
CA SER A 394 2.90 5.09 6.35
C SER A 394 1.64 4.22 6.46
N ASN A 395 0.57 4.46 5.69
CA ASN A 395 -0.64 3.65 5.71
C ASN A 395 -0.69 2.58 4.60
N TYR A 396 0.23 2.55 3.63
CA TYR A 396 0.17 1.55 2.55
C TYR A 396 1.09 0.35 2.78
N TRP A 397 0.58 -0.84 2.47
CA TRP A 397 1.33 -2.08 2.40
C TRP A 397 0.83 -2.96 1.27
N TYR A 398 1.65 -3.91 0.84
CA TYR A 398 1.40 -4.74 -0.34
C TYR A 398 1.85 -6.18 -0.08
N PHE A 399 1.13 -7.16 -0.63
CA PHE A 399 1.61 -8.54 -0.68
C PHE A 399 1.55 -9.10 -2.11
N GLY A 400 2.54 -9.93 -2.44
CA GLY A 400 2.62 -10.64 -3.70
C GLY A 400 2.27 -12.11 -3.54
N THR A 401 1.67 -12.65 -4.59
CA THR A 401 1.63 -14.08 -4.88
C THR A 401 2.47 -14.36 -6.14
N ASN A 402 2.63 -15.62 -6.50
CA ASN A 402 3.19 -16.04 -7.78
C ASN A 402 2.44 -15.52 -9.03
N LYS A 403 1.24 -14.92 -8.89
CA LYS A 403 0.47 -14.36 -10.02
C LYS A 403 0.06 -12.90 -9.84
N THR A 404 -0.27 -12.47 -8.62
CA THR A 404 -0.95 -11.19 -8.32
C THR A 404 -0.23 -10.41 -7.22
N VAL A 405 -0.12 -9.09 -7.37
CA VAL A 405 0.23 -8.14 -6.30
C VAL A 405 -1.03 -7.39 -5.84
N TYR A 406 -1.21 -7.27 -4.52
CA TYR A 406 -2.37 -6.64 -3.88
C TYR A 406 -1.93 -5.39 -3.10
N LYS A 407 -2.68 -4.28 -3.23
CA LYS A 407 -2.47 -3.03 -2.47
C LYS A 407 -3.47 -2.91 -1.33
N LYS A 408 -2.99 -2.57 -0.14
CA LYS A 408 -3.74 -2.61 1.13
C LYS A 408 -3.47 -1.41 2.03
N PHE A 409 -4.46 -1.04 2.84
CA PHE A 409 -4.29 -0.08 3.94
C PHE A 409 -3.83 -0.78 5.23
N LYS A 410 -3.03 -0.11 6.04
CA LYS A 410 -2.66 -0.57 7.39
C LYS A 410 -3.80 -0.31 8.38
N THR A 411 -4.53 0.81 8.23
CA THR A 411 -5.81 1.05 8.95
C THR A 411 -6.85 -0.02 8.65
N ARG A 412 -7.02 -0.38 7.37
CA ARG A 412 -8.05 -1.32 6.88
C ARG A 412 -7.43 -2.51 6.12
N PRO A 413 -6.87 -3.51 6.82
CA PRO A 413 -6.14 -4.62 6.17
C PRO A 413 -7.03 -5.63 5.43
N THR A 414 -8.29 -5.80 5.85
CA THR A 414 -9.24 -6.77 5.27
C THR A 414 -9.63 -6.38 3.85
N GLU A 415 -9.96 -5.10 3.67
CA GLU A 415 -10.37 -4.45 2.42
C GLU A 415 -9.31 -4.50 1.32
N VAL A 416 -9.73 -4.44 0.06
CA VAL A 416 -8.82 -4.40 -1.11
C VAL A 416 -8.95 -3.05 -1.79
N ILE A 417 -7.84 -2.31 -1.95
CA ILE A 417 -7.81 -1.09 -2.76
C ILE A 417 -7.82 -1.48 -4.25
N GLY A 418 -6.89 -2.36 -4.62
CA GLY A 418 -6.74 -2.87 -5.98
C GLY A 418 -5.70 -3.99 -6.03
N LYS A 419 -5.60 -4.62 -7.20
CA LYS A 419 -4.66 -5.72 -7.46
C LYS A 419 -4.27 -5.79 -8.94
N PHE A 420 -3.02 -6.16 -9.22
CA PHE A 420 -2.49 -6.28 -10.57
C PHE A 420 -1.70 -7.58 -10.78
N LYS A 421 -1.51 -7.97 -12.04
CA LYS A 421 -0.68 -9.12 -12.45
C LYS A 421 0.30 -8.69 -13.54
N SER A 422 1.31 -9.51 -13.83
CA SER A 422 2.28 -9.28 -14.91
C SER A 422 1.62 -9.07 -16.28
N GLU A 423 0.50 -9.73 -16.59
CA GLU A 423 -0.24 -9.53 -17.85
C GLU A 423 -1.03 -8.20 -17.89
N ARG A 424 -1.38 -7.63 -16.73
CA ARG A 424 -2.00 -6.29 -16.66
C ARG A 424 -0.98 -5.16 -16.85
N LEU A 425 0.31 -5.41 -16.63
CA LEU A 425 1.37 -4.42 -16.86
C LEU A 425 1.57 -4.06 -18.34
N PHE A 426 0.99 -4.83 -19.26
CA PHE A 426 0.92 -4.53 -20.71
C PHE A 426 -0.12 -3.44 -21.03
N LEU A 427 -1.12 -3.23 -20.15
CA LEU A 427 -2.36 -2.48 -20.45
C LEU A 427 -2.43 -1.13 -19.69
N LEU A 428 -1.36 -0.35 -19.73
CA LEU A 428 -1.22 0.89 -18.92
C LEU A 428 -2.30 1.94 -19.20
N ASN A 429 -2.73 2.09 -20.46
CA ASN A 429 -3.89 2.91 -20.79
C ASN A 429 -4.76 2.31 -21.91
N ASN A 430 -6.02 2.73 -21.91
CA ASN A 430 -7.07 2.21 -22.79
C ASN A 430 -6.93 2.71 -24.24
N ALA A 431 -5.93 2.20 -24.97
CA ALA A 431 -6.11 1.94 -26.40
C ALA A 431 -6.85 0.62 -26.53
N ILE A 432 -8.11 0.65 -26.98
CA ILE A 432 -8.85 -0.58 -27.26
C ILE A 432 -8.31 -1.14 -28.58
N GLU A 433 -7.58 -2.26 -28.53
CA GLU A 433 -7.45 -3.12 -29.71
C GLU A 433 -8.82 -3.77 -29.97
N GLU A 434 -9.65 -3.08 -30.75
CA GLU A 434 -10.79 -3.68 -31.45
C GLU A 434 -10.25 -4.49 -32.62
N GLU A 435 -9.99 -5.79 -32.42
CA GLU A 435 -9.62 -6.67 -33.52
C GLU A 435 -10.85 -7.26 -34.21
N VAL A 436 -10.79 -7.31 -35.55
CA VAL A 436 -11.85 -7.87 -36.38
C VAL A 436 -11.62 -9.37 -36.58
N ILE A 437 -12.24 -10.19 -35.74
CA ILE A 437 -12.24 -11.66 -35.85
C ILE A 437 -13.53 -12.09 -36.56
N ASP A 438 -13.41 -12.86 -37.64
CA ASP A 438 -14.54 -13.36 -38.45
C ASP A 438 -15.55 -12.26 -38.91
N ASN A 439 -15.07 -11.03 -39.08
CA ASN A 439 -15.83 -9.80 -39.40
C ASN A 439 -16.65 -9.20 -38.23
N VAL A 440 -16.37 -9.61 -36.99
CA VAL A 440 -16.88 -8.99 -35.76
C VAL A 440 -15.74 -8.28 -35.05
N ALA A 441 -15.94 -7.03 -34.63
CA ALA A 441 -14.97 -6.31 -33.79
C ALA A 441 -15.05 -6.85 -32.35
N VAL A 442 -13.92 -7.23 -31.74
CA VAL A 442 -13.86 -7.86 -30.43
C VAL A 442 -12.81 -7.18 -29.55
N THR A 443 -13.21 -6.80 -28.33
CA THR A 443 -12.35 -6.17 -27.33
C THR A 443 -11.46 -7.19 -26.62
N ILE A 444 -10.16 -7.09 -26.85
CA ILE A 444 -9.14 -7.88 -26.15
C ILE A 444 -8.98 -7.38 -24.70
N ASN A 445 -9.25 -8.22 -23.69
CA ASN A 445 -9.08 -7.84 -22.28
C ASN A 445 -8.98 -9.06 -21.33
N ASN A 446 -7.91 -9.15 -20.53
CA ASN A 446 -7.69 -10.22 -19.55
C ASN A 446 -8.41 -9.95 -18.22
N ARG A 447 -9.74 -10.11 -18.21
CA ARG A 447 -10.64 -9.63 -17.13
C ARG A 447 -10.69 -10.47 -15.85
N TRP A 448 -10.02 -11.62 -15.78
CA TRP A 448 -10.07 -12.54 -14.61
C TRP A 448 -9.58 -11.96 -13.27
N ASN A 449 -8.96 -10.76 -13.27
CA ASN A 449 -8.08 -10.30 -12.21
C ASN A 449 -8.45 -8.95 -11.57
N PHE A 450 -9.61 -8.37 -11.86
CA PHE A 450 -10.13 -7.19 -11.13
C PHE A 450 -11.11 -7.65 -10.02
N ASN A 451 -11.85 -6.72 -9.42
CA ASN A 451 -13.06 -7.02 -8.66
C ASN A 451 -14.29 -6.63 -9.51
N ASP A 452 -15.49 -6.92 -9.02
CA ASP A 452 -16.71 -6.18 -9.37
C ASP A 452 -17.01 -6.06 -10.90
N VAL A 453 -17.40 -7.19 -11.50
CA VAL A 453 -17.57 -7.35 -12.97
C VAL A 453 -19.03 -7.58 -13.36
N ASN A 454 -19.50 -6.89 -14.41
CA ASN A 454 -20.82 -7.11 -15.01
C ASN A 454 -20.79 -8.23 -16.06
N PHE A 455 -20.95 -9.48 -15.61
CA PHE A 455 -20.92 -10.67 -16.47
C PHE A 455 -22.04 -10.76 -17.52
N ASN A 456 -23.08 -9.94 -17.46
CA ASN A 456 -24.24 -10.06 -18.37
C ASN A 456 -24.07 -9.31 -19.71
N ASN A 457 -23.14 -8.36 -19.79
CA ASN A 457 -22.89 -7.53 -20.99
C ASN A 457 -21.59 -7.95 -21.73
N ALA A 458 -21.13 -9.18 -21.48
CA ALA A 458 -19.71 -9.55 -21.52
C ALA A 458 -19.19 -10.21 -22.82
N ASP A 459 -19.14 -9.48 -23.94
CA ASP A 459 -18.61 -9.99 -25.23
C ASP A 459 -17.06 -9.99 -25.30
N PHE A 460 -16.41 -10.98 -24.66
CA PHE A 460 -14.93 -11.02 -24.52
C PHE A 460 -14.26 -12.26 -25.12
N ILE A 461 -13.04 -12.07 -25.63
CA ILE A 461 -12.03 -13.13 -25.70
C ILE A 461 -11.51 -13.40 -24.27
N TRP A 462 -11.98 -14.50 -23.67
CA TRP A 462 -11.64 -14.87 -22.28
C TRP A 462 -10.19 -15.30 -22.07
N ASN A 463 -9.46 -15.63 -23.14
CA ASN A 463 -8.11 -16.14 -23.08
C ASN A 463 -7.21 -15.31 -24.02
N LEU A 464 -6.24 -14.61 -23.45
CA LEU A 464 -5.03 -14.28 -24.20
C LEU A 464 -4.10 -15.49 -24.19
N GLY A 465 -3.58 -15.85 -25.36
CA GLY A 465 -2.69 -16.99 -25.55
C GLY A 465 -1.24 -16.55 -25.70
N VAL A 466 -0.32 -17.46 -25.35
CA VAL A 466 1.12 -17.37 -25.65
C VAL A 466 1.53 -18.24 -26.84
N GLU A 467 0.57 -18.96 -27.46
CA GLU A 467 0.80 -19.86 -28.60
C GLU A 467 -0.04 -19.47 -29.83
N THR A 468 0.59 -19.50 -31.00
CA THR A 468 -0.03 -19.19 -32.31
C THR A 468 -0.90 -20.32 -32.88
N ASN A 469 -1.02 -21.46 -32.18
CA ASN A 469 -1.84 -22.62 -32.58
C ASN A 469 -3.06 -22.83 -31.65
N ALA A 470 -3.49 -21.78 -30.95
CA ALA A 470 -4.55 -21.86 -29.97
C ALA A 470 -5.95 -22.17 -30.57
N LEU A 471 -6.90 -22.52 -29.70
CA LEU A 471 -8.29 -22.82 -30.08
C LEU A 471 -8.98 -21.60 -30.73
N PRO A 472 -10.02 -21.80 -31.57
CA PRO A 472 -10.82 -20.70 -32.12
C PRO A 472 -11.31 -19.75 -31.02
N GLY A 473 -11.04 -18.45 -31.19
CA GLY A 473 -11.35 -17.43 -30.19
C GLY A 473 -10.26 -17.16 -29.14
N ILE A 474 -9.00 -17.50 -29.41
CA ILE A 474 -7.83 -17.13 -28.59
C ILE A 474 -6.85 -16.32 -29.45
N LYS A 475 -6.57 -15.06 -29.07
CA LYS A 475 -5.51 -14.25 -29.71
C LYS A 475 -4.15 -14.56 -29.07
N ALA A 476 -3.14 -14.81 -29.89
CA ALA A 476 -1.74 -14.77 -29.45
C ALA A 476 -1.25 -13.31 -29.43
N VAL A 477 -0.75 -12.84 -28.29
CA VAL A 477 -0.18 -11.48 -28.15
C VAL A 477 1.34 -11.61 -28.07
N ASP A 478 2.06 -10.92 -28.96
CA ASP A 478 3.53 -10.95 -28.95
C ASP A 478 4.06 -10.31 -27.65
N GLY A 479 5.17 -10.85 -27.16
CA GLY A 479 5.69 -10.51 -25.84
C GLY A 479 4.84 -10.95 -24.65
N LEU A 480 3.65 -11.55 -24.81
CA LEU A 480 2.93 -12.11 -23.67
C LEU A 480 3.63 -13.39 -23.18
N LEU A 481 4.00 -13.42 -21.90
CA LEU A 481 4.63 -14.57 -21.25
C LEU A 481 3.77 -15.01 -20.06
N GLU A 482 3.51 -16.31 -19.96
CA GLU A 482 2.99 -16.93 -18.73
C GLU A 482 4.12 -16.90 -17.67
N ASP A 483 4.23 -15.80 -16.95
CA ASP A 483 5.34 -15.52 -16.04
C ASP A 483 4.91 -15.53 -14.58
N SER A 484 5.54 -16.42 -13.80
CA SER A 484 5.38 -16.45 -12.35
C SER A 484 6.15 -15.28 -11.74
N ILE A 485 5.48 -14.48 -10.91
CA ILE A 485 6.16 -13.54 -10.01
C ILE A 485 6.98 -14.35 -8.99
N THR A 486 8.24 -13.94 -8.76
CA THR A 486 9.13 -14.56 -7.76
C THR A 486 9.37 -13.65 -6.57
N SER A 487 9.34 -12.32 -6.77
CA SER A 487 9.45 -11.33 -5.69
C SER A 487 8.84 -10.00 -6.11
N PHE A 488 8.34 -9.24 -5.12
CA PHE A 488 7.93 -7.85 -5.24
C PHE A 488 8.46 -7.07 -4.04
N SER A 489 8.96 -5.85 -4.25
CA SER A 489 9.48 -4.98 -3.19
C SER A 489 9.26 -3.51 -3.54
N LEU A 490 8.98 -2.68 -2.53
CA LEU A 490 8.81 -1.24 -2.65
C LEU A 490 9.82 -0.49 -1.77
N PHE A 491 10.21 0.69 -2.23
CA PHE A 491 11.15 1.60 -1.58
C PHE A 491 10.71 3.05 -1.82
N PRO A 492 11.15 4.04 -1.04
CA PRO A 492 10.94 5.44 -1.36
C PRO A 492 11.52 5.76 -2.75
N GLY A 493 10.67 6.23 -3.66
CA GLY A 493 11.09 6.76 -4.95
C GLY A 493 11.45 8.25 -4.86
N ILE A 494 11.56 8.90 -6.02
CA ILE A 494 11.63 10.36 -6.06
C ILE A 494 10.23 10.92 -5.75
N SER A 495 10.16 11.92 -4.86
CA SER A 495 8.93 12.62 -4.49
C SER A 495 7.82 11.70 -3.94
N SER A 496 6.57 11.83 -4.41
CA SER A 496 5.36 11.13 -3.97
C SER A 496 5.25 9.67 -4.46
N TYR A 497 6.33 9.10 -4.99
CA TYR A 497 6.32 7.78 -5.64
C TYR A 497 6.98 6.72 -4.75
N ASP A 498 6.48 5.49 -4.79
CA ASP A 498 7.24 4.30 -4.39
C ASP A 498 7.94 3.70 -5.61
N ARG A 499 9.22 3.32 -5.49
CA ARG A 499 9.91 2.54 -6.52
C ARG A 499 9.61 1.06 -6.34
N ALA A 500 8.81 0.51 -7.25
CA ALA A 500 8.48 -0.91 -7.32
C ALA A 500 9.58 -1.68 -8.07
N ILE A 501 10.08 -2.77 -7.46
CA ILE A 501 10.97 -3.74 -8.09
C ILE A 501 10.25 -5.10 -8.07
N MET A 502 9.99 -5.69 -9.25
CA MET A 502 9.28 -6.96 -9.39
C MET A 502 10.03 -7.93 -10.30
N LEU A 503 10.44 -9.08 -9.77
CA LEU A 503 11.08 -10.14 -10.55
C LEU A 503 10.04 -11.21 -10.90
N THR A 504 10.13 -11.71 -12.13
CA THR A 504 9.34 -12.82 -12.67
C THR A 504 10.25 -13.81 -13.41
N THR A 505 9.69 -14.93 -13.86
CA THR A 505 10.43 -15.98 -14.61
C THR A 505 10.97 -15.54 -15.99
N GLY A 506 10.53 -14.42 -16.55
CA GLY A 506 10.94 -13.92 -17.87
C GLY A 506 11.20 -12.41 -17.96
N ARG A 507 10.88 -11.63 -16.92
CA ARG A 507 11.11 -10.17 -16.84
C ARG A 507 11.47 -9.69 -15.44
N LEU A 508 12.23 -8.60 -15.38
CA LEU A 508 12.48 -7.82 -14.16
C LEU A 508 11.96 -6.39 -14.38
N TYR A 509 10.85 -6.06 -13.71
CA TYR A 509 10.20 -4.75 -13.78
C TYR A 509 10.74 -3.80 -12.70
N PHE A 510 10.90 -2.52 -13.05
CA PHE A 510 11.32 -1.46 -12.14
C PHE A 510 10.62 -0.15 -12.53
N PHE A 511 9.63 0.29 -11.73
CA PHE A 511 8.80 1.44 -12.07
C PHE A 511 8.42 2.26 -10.83
N ASN A 512 7.96 3.48 -11.06
CA ASN A 512 7.57 4.40 -9.98
C ASN A 512 6.03 4.43 -9.89
N GLU A 513 5.47 3.95 -8.78
CA GLU A 513 4.04 3.99 -8.46
C GLU A 513 3.73 5.25 -7.62
N PRO A 514 2.89 6.20 -8.08
CA PRO A 514 2.62 7.46 -7.37
C PRO A 514 1.70 7.27 -6.15
N THR A 515 2.14 6.52 -5.13
CA THR A 515 1.31 6.19 -3.94
C THR A 515 0.77 7.43 -3.22
N GLY A 516 1.49 8.56 -3.21
CA GLY A 516 1.00 9.82 -2.62
C GLY A 516 -0.14 10.50 -3.39
N ASP A 517 -0.24 10.27 -4.71
CA ASP A 517 -1.12 11.04 -5.60
C ASP A 517 -2.21 10.17 -6.27
N ALA A 518 -2.14 8.82 -6.11
CA ALA A 518 -3.01 7.83 -6.74
C ALA A 518 -4.43 7.75 -6.12
N TYR A 519 -5.12 8.90 -6.05
CA TYR A 519 -6.47 9.06 -5.52
C TYR A 519 -7.42 9.62 -6.58
N GLN A 520 -8.66 9.11 -6.62
CA GLN A 520 -9.76 9.89 -7.18
C GLN A 520 -10.31 10.84 -6.11
N ARG A 521 -10.66 12.06 -6.50
CA ARG A 521 -11.24 13.10 -5.65
C ARG A 521 -12.53 13.65 -6.25
N VAL A 522 -13.42 14.15 -5.39
CA VAL A 522 -14.65 14.88 -5.78
C VAL A 522 -14.59 16.37 -5.48
N ILE A 523 -13.38 16.92 -5.35
CA ILE A 523 -13.07 18.35 -5.12
C ILE A 523 -12.13 18.89 -6.21
N LYS A 524 -12.16 20.21 -6.45
CA LYS A 524 -11.40 20.87 -7.54
C LYS A 524 -9.88 20.78 -7.34
N ASP A 525 -9.43 20.99 -6.10
CA ASP A 525 -8.03 21.11 -5.69
C ASP A 525 -7.72 20.05 -4.63
N GLU A 526 -6.44 19.75 -4.39
CA GLU A 526 -6.02 18.66 -3.49
C GLU A 526 -6.06 19.04 -2.01
N ASN A 527 -6.06 20.33 -1.71
CA ASN A 527 -6.08 20.88 -0.35
C ASN A 527 -6.66 22.31 -0.37
N TYR A 528 -7.15 22.77 0.79
CA TYR A 528 -7.67 24.13 0.98
C TYR A 528 -7.18 24.74 2.30
N ASN A 529 -6.97 26.06 2.29
CA ASN A 529 -6.80 26.84 3.51
C ASN A 529 -8.05 26.71 4.39
N ASN A 530 -7.86 26.58 5.70
CA ASN A 530 -8.92 26.53 6.69
C ASN A 530 -8.49 27.29 7.97
N TYR A 531 -9.38 27.39 8.96
CA TYR A 531 -9.00 27.79 10.31
C TYR A 531 -8.55 26.58 11.13
N GLY A 532 -9.24 25.44 11.00
CA GLY A 532 -8.73 24.17 11.49
C GLY A 532 -8.60 24.05 13.01
N SER A 533 -7.72 23.15 13.45
CA SER A 533 -7.39 22.98 14.87
C SER A 533 -6.61 24.19 15.43
N ALA A 534 -5.54 24.58 14.74
CA ALA A 534 -4.64 25.67 15.14
C ALA A 534 -5.29 27.06 15.16
N GLY A 535 -6.40 27.26 14.45
CA GLY A 535 -7.13 28.53 14.39
C GLY A 535 -8.08 28.80 15.56
N PHE A 536 -8.16 27.94 16.58
CA PHE A 536 -8.92 28.22 17.82
C PHE A 536 -8.32 29.45 18.54
N SER A 537 -9.12 30.49 18.80
CA SER A 537 -8.66 31.75 19.42
C SER A 537 -9.31 32.09 20.75
N LEU A 538 -10.14 31.18 21.27
CA LEU A 538 -10.74 31.29 22.58
C LEU A 538 -9.65 31.03 23.64
N ASN A 539 -9.49 31.95 24.60
CA ASN A 539 -8.61 31.75 25.75
C ASN A 539 -9.42 31.28 26.97
N ASP A 540 -8.80 30.60 27.93
CA ASP A 540 -9.44 30.17 29.18
C ASP A 540 -9.93 31.35 30.04
N ASP A 541 -9.19 32.46 30.09
CA ASP A 541 -9.62 33.73 30.71
C ASP A 541 -10.77 34.46 29.96
N ALA A 542 -11.18 34.00 28.77
CA ALA A 542 -12.14 34.73 27.94
C ALA A 542 -13.60 34.44 28.31
N PHE A 543 -14.34 35.49 28.69
CA PHE A 543 -15.79 35.39 28.92
C PHE A 543 -16.53 34.90 27.67
N ILE A 544 -17.27 33.79 27.80
CA ILE A 544 -18.19 33.31 26.77
C ILE A 544 -19.31 34.35 26.58
N GLN A 545 -19.28 35.01 25.44
CA GLN A 545 -20.27 36.02 25.00
C GLN A 545 -20.60 35.77 23.53
N ALA A 546 -21.76 36.24 23.05
CA ALA A 546 -22.24 35.98 21.70
C ALA A 546 -21.24 36.39 20.59
N SER A 547 -20.45 37.46 20.81
CA SER A 547 -19.37 37.87 19.90
C SER A 547 -18.23 36.84 19.81
N VAL A 548 -17.82 36.26 20.93
CA VAL A 548 -16.76 35.23 21.01
C VAL A 548 -17.26 33.92 20.41
N ILE A 549 -18.48 33.50 20.75
CA ILE A 549 -19.15 32.33 20.15
C ILE A 549 -19.25 32.48 18.64
N ASN A 550 -19.76 33.62 18.14
CA ASN A 550 -19.87 33.90 16.70
C ASN A 550 -18.50 33.93 15.99
N THR A 551 -17.42 34.32 16.68
CA THR A 551 -16.06 34.31 16.13
C THR A 551 -15.54 32.89 15.91
N GLU A 552 -15.83 31.96 16.83
CA GLU A 552 -15.42 30.55 16.65
C GLU A 552 -16.40 29.77 15.76
N LEU A 553 -17.70 30.09 15.77
CA LEU A 553 -18.68 29.57 14.81
C LEU A 553 -18.31 29.96 13.38
N PHE A 554 -17.99 31.25 13.12
CA PHE A 554 -17.62 31.76 11.80
C PHE A 554 -16.54 30.89 11.13
N LYS A 555 -15.55 30.46 11.91
CA LYS A 555 -14.44 29.61 11.42
C LYS A 555 -14.93 28.24 10.96
N VAL A 556 -15.67 27.54 11.82
CA VAL A 556 -16.19 26.21 11.52
C VAL A 556 -17.19 26.26 10.36
N ILE A 557 -18.02 27.30 10.29
CA ILE A 557 -18.93 27.58 9.18
C ILE A 557 -18.15 27.83 7.89
N ASN A 558 -17.15 28.72 7.90
CA ASN A 558 -16.30 29.01 6.75
C ASN A 558 -15.61 27.76 6.24
N ASP A 559 -15.07 26.95 7.14
CA ASP A 559 -14.36 25.71 6.82
C ASP A 559 -15.33 24.70 6.18
N THR A 560 -16.46 24.37 6.81
CA THR A 560 -17.47 23.45 6.24
C THR A 560 -18.05 23.98 4.91
N LEU A 561 -18.24 25.31 4.78
CA LEU A 561 -18.64 25.94 3.51
C LEU A 561 -17.55 25.87 2.43
N THR A 562 -16.27 25.90 2.81
CA THR A 562 -15.13 25.77 1.88
C THR A 562 -15.12 24.39 1.23
N LEU A 563 -15.34 23.31 1.98
CA LEU A 563 -15.54 21.98 1.39
C LEU A 563 -16.77 21.96 0.49
N LYS A 564 -17.93 22.39 1.03
CA LYS A 564 -19.22 22.37 0.33
C LYS A 564 -19.24 23.16 -0.98
N ASN A 565 -18.48 24.25 -1.10
CA ASN A 565 -18.41 25.08 -2.31
C ASN A 565 -17.34 24.57 -3.32
N ASN A 566 -16.52 23.59 -2.93
CA ASN A 566 -15.46 23.02 -3.75
C ASN A 566 -15.68 21.56 -4.16
N ILE A 567 -16.67 20.86 -3.61
CA ILE A 567 -17.18 19.62 -4.20
C ILE A 567 -17.67 19.89 -5.63
N VAL A 568 -17.25 19.05 -6.57
CA VAL A 568 -17.59 19.15 -8.01
C VAL A 568 -18.61 18.11 -8.49
N GLY A 569 -18.84 17.04 -7.73
CA GLY A 569 -19.81 16.00 -8.05
C GLY A 569 -19.86 14.88 -7.01
N LYS A 570 -20.41 13.73 -7.38
CA LYS A 570 -20.35 12.47 -6.61
C LYS A 570 -19.30 11.53 -7.17
N PHE A 571 -18.78 10.62 -6.33
CA PHE A 571 -18.03 9.47 -6.81
C PHE A 571 -18.92 8.57 -7.68
N THR A 572 -18.40 8.16 -8.84
CA THR A 572 -19.00 7.09 -9.64
C THR A 572 -18.03 5.95 -9.80
N GLY A 573 -18.56 4.73 -9.78
CA GLY A 573 -17.98 3.67 -10.58
C GLY A 573 -18.71 3.64 -11.92
N LYS A 574 -17.99 3.67 -13.04
CA LYS A 574 -18.53 3.35 -14.35
C LYS A 574 -17.98 2.01 -14.80
N TYR A 575 -18.82 1.26 -15.48
CA TYR A 575 -18.37 0.11 -16.26
C TYR A 575 -17.61 0.55 -17.52
N VAL A 576 -16.32 0.89 -17.34
CA VAL A 576 -15.35 0.89 -18.42
C VAL A 576 -14.97 -0.56 -18.64
N ASN A 577 -15.35 -1.12 -19.80
CA ASN A 577 -15.15 -2.54 -20.08
C ASN A 577 -15.67 -3.45 -18.93
N ASP A 578 -16.91 -3.24 -18.50
CA ASP A 578 -17.65 -4.11 -17.54
C ASP A 578 -16.96 -4.34 -16.19
N ILE A 579 -15.90 -3.58 -15.89
CA ILE A 579 -15.18 -3.51 -14.63
C ILE A 579 -15.61 -2.21 -13.94
N LEU A 580 -15.85 -2.24 -12.63
CA LEU A 580 -16.16 -1.03 -11.87
C LEU A 580 -14.90 -0.16 -11.66
N GLU A 581 -14.53 0.62 -12.68
CA GLU A 581 -13.48 1.64 -12.57
C GLU A 581 -14.08 2.94 -11.99
N LEU A 582 -13.31 3.62 -11.14
CA LEU A 582 -13.66 4.95 -10.64
C LEU A 582 -13.61 5.96 -11.81
N ASP A 583 -14.77 6.39 -12.32
CA ASP A 583 -14.88 7.35 -13.42
C ASP A 583 -15.26 8.75 -12.92
N ASN A 584 -15.05 9.73 -13.77
CA ASN A 584 -15.26 11.16 -13.54
C ASN A 584 -16.54 11.45 -12.76
N TYR A 585 -16.42 12.39 -11.83
CA TYR A 585 -17.44 12.70 -10.84
C TYR A 585 -18.78 13.09 -11.48
N ASN A 586 -19.87 12.55 -10.96
CA ASN A 586 -21.20 12.86 -11.49
C ASN A 586 -21.64 14.26 -11.04
N TYR A 587 -21.87 15.14 -12.02
CA TYR A 587 -22.38 16.50 -11.84
C TYR A 587 -23.85 16.56 -11.36
N ASP A 588 -24.58 15.43 -11.36
CA ASP A 588 -25.94 15.34 -10.82
C ASP A 588 -25.95 15.43 -9.28
N VAL A 589 -25.71 16.64 -8.80
CA VAL A 589 -25.74 17.03 -7.39
C VAL A 589 -26.56 18.32 -7.32
N ASP A 590 -27.77 18.26 -6.74
CA ASP A 590 -28.48 19.50 -6.42
C ASP A 590 -27.86 20.17 -5.19
N PHE A 591 -26.82 20.96 -5.44
CA PHE A 591 -26.13 21.76 -4.43
C PHE A 591 -27.04 22.74 -3.66
N LYS A 592 -28.28 22.98 -4.11
CA LYS A 592 -29.29 23.78 -3.39
C LYS A 592 -29.89 23.02 -2.20
N LEU A 593 -29.85 21.68 -2.19
CA LEU A 593 -30.33 20.87 -1.08
C LEU A 593 -29.35 20.83 0.10
N LEU A 594 -28.09 21.26 -0.09
CA LEU A 594 -27.07 21.30 0.96
C LEU A 594 -27.40 22.34 2.05
N LEU A 595 -27.51 23.62 1.67
CA LEU A 595 -28.04 24.67 2.56
C LEU A 595 -29.42 25.13 2.09
N THR A 596 -30.44 24.73 2.84
CA THR A 596 -31.84 25.11 2.65
C THR A 596 -32.31 26.16 3.67
N GLN A 597 -31.39 26.77 4.41
CA GLN A 597 -31.62 27.87 5.36
C GLN A 597 -30.64 29.00 5.08
N GLU A 598 -31.03 30.22 5.43
CA GLU A 598 -30.21 31.42 5.29
C GLU A 598 -29.00 31.37 6.24
N ILE A 599 -27.83 31.79 5.77
CA ILE A 599 -26.54 31.73 6.49
C ILE A 599 -26.60 32.44 7.86
N GLU A 600 -27.46 33.43 8.00
CA GLU A 600 -27.72 34.17 9.24
C GLU A 600 -28.16 33.24 10.40
N ASN A 601 -28.84 32.12 10.11
CA ASN A 601 -29.27 31.13 11.11
C ASN A 601 -28.12 30.30 11.72
N LEU A 602 -26.90 30.44 11.20
CA LEU A 602 -25.71 29.78 11.75
C LEU A 602 -25.03 30.62 12.85
N TYR A 603 -25.56 31.79 13.19
CA TYR A 603 -24.99 32.73 14.18
C TYR A 603 -25.98 33.05 15.30
N LEU A 604 -25.45 33.49 16.45
CA LEU A 604 -26.23 34.04 17.55
C LEU A 604 -26.59 35.50 17.26
N HIS A 605 -27.86 35.85 17.43
CA HIS A 605 -28.38 37.21 17.31
C HIS A 605 -28.40 37.92 18.68
N THR A 606 -28.33 39.26 18.69
CA THR A 606 -28.15 40.06 19.92
C THR A 606 -29.32 40.01 20.91
N ASN A 607 -30.44 39.39 20.55
CA ASN A 607 -31.70 39.42 21.31
C ASN A 607 -32.15 38.01 21.75
N GLU A 608 -31.27 37.01 21.69
CA GLU A 608 -31.62 35.61 22.01
C GLU A 608 -31.45 35.29 23.50
N GLU A 609 -32.56 35.05 24.19
CA GLU A 609 -32.58 34.77 25.64
C GLU A 609 -32.05 33.37 25.98
N ASN A 610 -32.17 32.40 25.07
CA ASN A 610 -31.68 31.02 25.25
C ASN A 610 -30.39 30.80 24.44
N VAL A 611 -29.27 31.29 24.97
CA VAL A 611 -27.94 31.19 24.34
C VAL A 611 -27.56 29.73 24.06
N VAL A 612 -27.78 28.80 25.00
CA VAL A 612 -27.45 27.37 24.81
C VAL A 612 -28.33 26.74 23.72
N GLY A 613 -29.64 27.03 23.71
CA GLY A 613 -30.54 26.57 22.65
C GLY A 613 -30.14 27.07 21.25
N THR A 614 -29.61 28.29 21.16
CA THR A 614 -29.08 28.80 19.88
C THR A 614 -27.76 28.15 19.50
N ILE A 615 -26.84 27.93 20.44
CA ILE A 615 -25.59 27.20 20.17
C ILE A 615 -25.91 25.80 19.62
N ASN A 616 -26.85 25.08 20.26
CA ASN A 616 -27.34 23.80 19.76
C ASN A 616 -27.92 23.91 18.35
N ARG A 617 -28.81 24.89 18.08
CA ARG A 617 -29.33 25.15 16.71
C ARG A 617 -28.20 25.33 15.69
N CYS A 618 -27.19 26.15 15.99
CA CYS A 618 -26.09 26.41 15.08
C CYS A 618 -25.23 25.15 14.86
N PHE A 619 -24.93 24.41 15.93
CA PHE A 619 -24.18 23.15 15.88
C PHE A 619 -24.95 22.06 15.12
N GLU A 620 -26.26 21.91 15.35
CA GLU A 620 -27.14 21.01 14.60
C GLU A 620 -27.15 21.36 13.10
N LEU A 621 -27.19 22.64 12.73
CA LEU A 621 -27.19 23.05 11.32
C LEU A 621 -25.85 22.75 10.62
N ILE A 622 -24.72 22.94 11.32
CA ILE A 622 -23.38 22.58 10.81
C ILE A 622 -23.27 21.04 10.70
N TYR A 623 -23.69 20.31 11.73
CA TYR A 623 -23.68 18.84 11.74
C TYR A 623 -24.55 18.25 10.62
N ASN A 624 -25.77 18.75 10.44
CA ASN A 624 -26.65 18.33 9.35
C ASN A 624 -26.06 18.65 7.97
N LEU A 625 -25.28 19.74 7.83
CA LEU A 625 -24.53 20.01 6.61
C LEU A 625 -23.41 18.99 6.39
N GLN A 626 -22.63 18.65 7.42
CA GLN A 626 -21.58 17.62 7.37
C GLN A 626 -22.18 16.25 6.97
N VAL A 627 -23.27 15.82 7.60
CA VAL A 627 -24.00 14.58 7.23
C VAL A 627 -24.49 14.59 5.78
N LYS A 628 -24.97 15.72 5.26
CA LYS A 628 -25.34 15.84 3.83
C LYS A 628 -24.12 15.73 2.90
N LEU A 629 -22.97 16.32 3.27
CA LEU A 629 -21.73 16.20 2.50
C LEU A 629 -21.28 14.73 2.43
N MET A 630 -21.27 14.03 3.57
CA MET A 630 -20.98 12.58 3.63
C MET A 630 -21.88 11.76 2.71
N ASN A 631 -23.19 12.03 2.72
CA ASN A 631 -24.15 11.30 1.89
C ASN A 631 -24.04 11.62 0.38
N ILE A 632 -23.52 12.80 0.00
CA ILE A 632 -23.26 13.15 -1.40
C ILE A 632 -22.01 12.43 -1.94
N VAL A 633 -21.03 12.11 -1.08
CA VAL A 633 -19.78 11.44 -1.49
C VAL A 633 -19.78 9.91 -1.28
N LYS A 634 -20.95 9.33 -0.97
CA LYS A 634 -21.17 7.89 -1.17
C LYS A 634 -21.00 7.54 -2.65
N VAL A 635 -20.41 6.38 -2.95
CA VAL A 635 -20.23 5.95 -4.35
C VAL A 635 -21.60 5.65 -4.95
N ASN A 636 -21.95 6.32 -6.06
CA ASN A 636 -23.14 5.93 -6.81
C ASN A 636 -22.79 4.73 -7.69
N VAL A 637 -23.36 3.57 -7.36
CA VAL A 637 -23.10 2.30 -8.03
C VAL A 637 -24.35 1.89 -8.80
N GLU A 638 -24.24 1.76 -10.12
CA GLU A 638 -25.36 1.29 -10.94
C GLU A 638 -25.76 -0.16 -10.60
N SER A 639 -26.98 -0.54 -10.96
CA SER A 639 -27.74 -1.61 -10.30
C SER A 639 -27.01 -2.95 -10.12
N LYS A 640 -26.67 -3.25 -8.85
CA LYS A 640 -26.16 -4.55 -8.34
C LYS A 640 -25.00 -5.16 -9.12
N VAL A 641 -23.79 -4.75 -8.76
CA VAL A 641 -22.56 -5.48 -9.09
C VAL A 641 -22.55 -6.88 -8.45
N GLN A 642 -21.79 -7.79 -9.04
CA GLN A 642 -21.35 -9.03 -8.38
C GLN A 642 -19.83 -9.01 -8.23
N ASN A 643 -19.35 -9.21 -7.00
CA ASN A 643 -17.93 -9.27 -6.70
C ASN A 643 -17.30 -10.45 -7.45
N ALA A 644 -16.36 -10.15 -8.36
CA ALA A 644 -15.62 -11.14 -9.13
C ALA A 644 -14.58 -11.90 -8.26
N TYR A 645 -15.07 -12.81 -7.41
CA TYR A 645 -14.23 -13.80 -6.73
C TYR A 645 -13.92 -14.97 -7.66
N ASN A 646 -12.79 -15.63 -7.41
CA ASN A 646 -12.32 -16.78 -8.18
C ASN A 646 -13.37 -17.89 -8.32
N LYS A 647 -13.26 -18.69 -9.39
CA LYS A 647 -14.27 -19.64 -9.92
C LYS A 647 -14.50 -20.92 -9.08
N SER A 648 -14.57 -20.73 -7.77
CA SER A 648 -15.21 -21.62 -6.78
C SER A 648 -16.54 -21.03 -6.31
N GLY A 649 -16.75 -19.70 -6.40
CA GLY A 649 -18.04 -19.07 -6.14
C GLY A 649 -19.07 -19.40 -7.23
N PHE A 650 -20.14 -20.13 -6.88
CA PHE A 650 -21.28 -20.32 -7.77
C PHE A 650 -22.09 -19.02 -7.87
N ILE A 651 -21.98 -18.33 -9.01
CA ILE A 651 -23.03 -17.42 -9.45
C ILE A 651 -24.18 -18.31 -9.97
N GLN A 652 -25.26 -18.42 -9.19
CA GLN A 652 -26.56 -18.78 -9.76
C GLN A 652 -27.12 -17.56 -10.49
N ILE A 653 -27.61 -17.81 -11.71
CA ILE A 653 -28.41 -16.90 -12.53
C ILE A 653 -29.88 -17.10 -12.17
#